data_AF-A0AAV6L1Q8-F1
#
_entry.id   AF-A0AAV6L1Q8-F1
#
_cell.length_a   1.000
_cell.length_b   1.000
_cell.length_c   1.000
_cell.angle_alpha   90.00
_cell.angle_beta   90.00
_cell.angle_gamma   90.00
#
_symmetry.space_group_name_H-M   'P 1'
#
loop_
_entity.id
_entity.type
_entity.pdbx_description
1 polymer ?
#
loop_
_entity_poly.entity_id
_entity_poly.type
_entity_poly.pdbx_seq_one_letter_code
_entity_poly.pdbx_strand_id
1 'polypeptide(L)'
;MFLPAPWVDAFARWKSANSWRSMALLPSLSISVTESVRSAEYVPASRLKALKTDGSSETETLSLPLSIAGNTPPNSTIPATTTTEMPKKPRQKLHIPLNCTFGTGIHLTCPANYYPTSFPSQDDQDNDHPPPTTCPDYFRWIHEDLRPWKETGITRDMVESAWIESNFRVVILDGRVYMERHRKGHTSRELFTMWGILQLLRRYPGKLPDLDLMFSIADQSSIKSVDYSGPNATAPPPLFRYCGTDETLEIVFPDWSFWGWAELNIKRWEGFLEDLKGRDKRWMDKEAYAHWKGSPLSRDRRDLLKCNISDKQDWGARLYTLDWGKEIQEGFKQTDLASQCTHRYKIYVEGRGWSVSEKYILACNSVTLLVKPRYYDFFTRGLMPMHHYWPINKDDECRSIKFAVEWGNTHEQEKEVVVLFSLLAPSLLEMKSLHVPSLQAQDIVKAASDFVHEDLKMDYVYDYMFHLLSEYAKLMRYKPTIPKKAWEICSEVLACKATELHNKFLMESMVKGPTDVRPCNMPPPYDPRAFRTLLRSKANSVSLVELTDFQFPAKMKWPMPSGWQFIVYGSFVVALVCIVHSIDEIRFESLFKLDRIPFHQSIREAILGNTPPNSTIFLATTTTEIPKKPQHKIQFPLNCTFGINLTCPANYYPTSFPSQDDQDSPSTTTTCPDYFRWIYEDLRPWKETGITREMVEERASVESNFRLVILNGRAYIEKYRKGFETRDLFTQWGILQLLRRYPGKLPDLDLVFSVSDKPVIKSADYSTGPNAPAPPPLFRYCGTDDTLSIVFPDWSFWGWAEVNIKPWERMLEELKQGDKRWMDKEAHAHWKGTPLSRNRRDLLKCNISDKEDWGARLYTLDWKKERQEGFKQSNLASQCMHRYKIYLEGFGWSVSEKYILACNSVTLLVKPRYYDFFTRGLMPMHHYWPIKEYDQCRSIKFAVEWGNNHEQEAQDIVEAASDFIHEDLKMDYVYDYMFHVLREYAKLLRYKPTIPERAIEICSETLACPAVGLHNAFMMESMVKGPTDMSPCNMPPPYDPHAFRTLLRSKANSVSLVELWEQRYWENQTKHN
;
A
#
# COMPACT_ATOMS: atom_id res chain seq x y z
N MET A 1 -64.24 -10.35 46.56
CA MET A 1 -62.91 -10.82 47.02
C MET A 1 -61.85 -10.35 46.03
N PHE A 2 -60.62 -10.08 46.43
CA PHE A 2 -60.18 -9.30 47.58
C PHE A 2 -58.72 -8.89 47.34
N LEU A 3 -58.40 -7.64 47.65
CA LEU A 3 -57.04 -7.09 47.84
C LEU A 3 -56.31 -7.83 49.01
N PRO A 4 -54.99 -7.71 49.25
CA PRO A 4 -54.25 -6.44 49.10
C PRO A 4 -52.75 -6.46 48.71
N ALA A 5 -52.27 -5.25 48.43
CA ALA A 5 -50.88 -4.82 48.65
C ALA A 5 -50.87 -3.74 49.77
N PRO A 6 -49.70 -3.31 50.26
CA PRO A 6 -49.60 -1.96 50.82
C PRO A 6 -48.47 -1.10 50.22
N TRP A 7 -48.89 0.06 49.73
CA TRP A 7 -48.32 1.42 49.90
C TRP A 7 -46.78 1.61 49.86
N VAL A 8 -46.16 2.40 48.98
CA VAL A 8 -46.48 3.74 48.41
C VAL A 8 -46.41 4.88 49.44
N ASP A 9 -45.35 5.71 49.35
CA ASP A 9 -45.51 7.16 49.22
C ASP A 9 -44.26 7.80 48.55
N ALA A 10 -44.31 9.12 48.28
CA ALA A 10 -43.28 9.99 47.68
C ALA A 10 -43.18 10.03 46.13
N PHE A 11 -44.32 10.31 45.47
CA PHE A 11 -44.31 11.00 44.17
C PHE A 11 -45.05 12.35 44.28
N ALA A 12 -44.77 13.28 43.36
CA ALA A 12 -45.45 14.57 43.20
C ALA A 12 -45.33 15.60 44.35
N ARG A 13 -44.22 16.36 44.34
CA ARG A 13 -44.35 17.84 44.41
C ARG A 13 -43.63 18.52 43.25
N TRP A 14 -44.39 19.42 42.63
CA TRP A 14 -44.02 20.51 41.73
C TRP A 14 -43.70 20.25 40.24
N LYS A 15 -44.51 20.92 39.40
CA LYS A 15 -44.28 21.23 37.98
C LYS A 15 -43.86 22.71 37.85
N SER A 16 -43.43 23.08 36.63
CA SER A 16 -43.59 24.39 35.98
C SER A 16 -42.87 25.65 36.51
N ALA A 17 -41.73 25.98 35.86
CA ALA A 17 -41.37 27.28 35.29
C ALA A 17 -40.29 27.02 34.21
N ASN A 18 -40.34 27.38 32.92
CA ASN A 18 -41.12 28.29 32.06
C ASN A 18 -40.57 29.73 31.93
N SER A 19 -40.33 30.16 30.67
CA SER A 19 -39.58 31.37 30.19
C SER A 19 -38.08 31.42 30.62
N TRP A 20 -37.16 32.13 29.95
CA TRP A 20 -37.20 33.15 28.87
C TRP A 20 -36.56 32.58 27.57
N ARG A 21 -36.93 32.90 26.31
CA ARG A 21 -37.28 34.14 25.57
C ARG A 21 -36.11 35.02 25.08
N SER A 22 -35.72 34.74 23.83
CA SER A 22 -35.64 35.68 22.68
C SER A 22 -34.69 36.90 22.68
N MET A 23 -33.65 36.83 21.83
CA MET A 23 -33.26 37.83 20.81
C MET A 23 -32.55 37.05 19.66
N ALA A 24 -32.75 37.22 18.35
CA ALA A 24 -33.27 38.27 17.45
C ALA A 24 -32.19 39.12 16.74
N LEU A 25 -31.92 38.76 15.48
CA LEU A 25 -31.55 39.60 14.31
C LEU A 25 -30.36 40.58 14.38
N LEU A 26 -29.34 40.27 13.55
CA LEU A 26 -28.62 41.20 12.64
C LEU A 26 -27.73 42.32 13.25
N PRO A 27 -26.87 43.00 12.44
CA PRO A 27 -26.13 42.55 11.25
C PRO A 27 -24.61 42.82 11.36
N SER A 28 -23.91 42.64 10.23
CA SER A 28 -22.61 43.19 9.84
C SER A 28 -22.02 44.36 10.67
N LEU A 29 -20.75 44.22 11.05
CA LEU A 29 -19.87 45.37 11.31
C LEU A 29 -18.50 45.16 10.66
N SER A 30 -18.41 45.57 9.39
CA SER A 30 -17.14 45.80 8.71
C SER A 30 -16.48 47.06 9.28
N ILE A 31 -15.25 46.95 9.79
CA ILE A 31 -14.40 48.10 10.06
C ILE A 31 -13.18 48.03 9.13
N SER A 32 -13.19 48.89 8.12
CA SER A 32 -12.10 49.08 7.16
C SER A 32 -11.30 50.33 7.51
N VAL A 33 -10.02 50.17 7.81
CA VAL A 33 -9.05 51.28 7.92
C VAL A 33 -7.80 50.93 7.11
N THR A 34 -7.90 51.19 5.81
CA THR A 34 -6.91 51.86 4.94
C THR A 34 -5.40 51.60 5.15
N GLU A 35 -4.74 51.15 4.08
CA GLU A 35 -3.69 51.87 3.33
C GLU A 35 -2.65 52.75 4.08
N SER A 36 -1.35 52.72 3.77
CA SER A 36 -0.60 52.08 2.66
C SER A 36 0.94 52.21 2.82
N VAL A 37 1.69 51.86 1.76
CA VAL A 37 3.00 52.44 1.34
C VAL A 37 4.32 51.85 1.89
N ARG A 38 5.07 51.26 0.93
CA ARG A 38 6.55 51.21 0.72
C ARG A 38 7.50 50.57 1.75
N SER A 39 8.04 49.42 1.32
CA SER A 39 9.48 49.19 1.04
C SER A 39 10.53 50.17 1.62
N ALA A 40 11.46 49.63 2.40
CA ALA A 40 12.85 50.10 2.52
C ALA A 40 13.78 48.93 2.92
N GLU A 41 15.07 49.03 2.59
CA GLU A 41 16.12 48.10 3.01
C GLU A 41 16.72 48.50 4.37
N TYR A 42 17.43 47.56 5.03
CA TYR A 42 18.68 47.68 5.83
C TYR A 42 18.77 46.44 6.75
N VAL A 43 19.84 45.63 6.79
CA VAL A 43 21.26 45.89 7.09
C VAL A 43 21.48 46.21 8.59
N PRO A 44 22.33 45.47 9.33
CA PRO A 44 22.12 45.23 10.76
C PRO A 44 22.84 46.18 11.71
N ALA A 45 22.36 46.24 12.96
CA ALA A 45 22.99 46.98 14.06
C ALA A 45 23.48 46.04 15.18
N SER A 46 24.80 45.86 15.28
CA SER A 46 25.47 45.15 16.38
C SER A 46 26.14 46.12 17.35
N ARG A 47 25.90 45.99 18.67
CA ARG A 47 26.65 46.52 19.86
C ARG A 47 25.76 46.29 21.11
N LEU A 48 26.22 46.23 22.38
CA LEU A 48 27.53 46.55 23.00
C LEU A 48 27.67 45.81 24.36
N LYS A 49 28.92 45.67 24.87
CA LYS A 49 29.36 45.20 26.21
C LYS A 49 29.18 43.69 26.46
N ALA A 50 30.19 42.84 26.68
CA ALA A 50 31.59 42.96 27.16
C ALA A 50 31.78 42.97 28.69
N LEU A 51 32.56 41.98 29.15
CA LEU A 51 33.25 41.87 30.44
C LEU A 51 34.67 41.33 30.14
N LYS A 52 35.69 41.81 30.86
CA LYS A 52 37.11 41.44 30.68
C LYS A 52 37.62 40.60 31.87
N THR A 53 38.61 39.73 31.62
CA THR A 53 39.87 39.51 32.38
C THR A 53 40.49 38.15 31.95
N ASP A 54 41.80 37.91 32.04
CA ASP A 54 42.95 38.76 31.62
C ASP A 54 44.23 37.89 31.45
N GLY A 55 45.19 38.34 30.62
CA GLY A 55 46.52 37.71 30.41
C GLY A 55 46.53 36.36 29.64
N SER A 56 47.61 35.93 28.98
CA SER A 56 48.91 36.55 28.60
C SER A 56 49.53 35.69 27.46
N SER A 57 49.82 36.22 26.26
CA SER A 57 51.16 36.59 25.72
C SER A 57 52.21 35.43 25.71
N GLU A 58 53.10 35.22 24.74
CA GLU A 58 53.74 36.00 23.64
C GLU A 58 53.87 35.07 22.38
N THR A 59 54.17 35.37 21.10
CA THR A 59 55.10 36.29 20.37
C THR A 59 56.60 36.04 20.63
N GLU A 60 57.56 35.99 19.69
CA GLU A 60 57.64 35.89 18.20
C GLU A 60 59.15 35.53 17.85
N THR A 61 59.74 35.40 16.64
CA THR A 61 59.39 35.60 15.20
C THR A 61 60.28 34.70 14.28
N LEU A 62 59.87 34.54 12.99
CA LEU A 62 60.67 34.43 11.73
C LEU A 62 62.04 33.69 11.56
N SER A 63 62.15 33.06 10.38
CA SER A 63 63.33 32.88 9.46
C SER A 63 64.35 31.71 9.54
N LEU A 64 64.71 31.27 8.31
CA LEU A 64 65.67 30.25 7.80
C LEU A 64 67.11 30.86 7.66
N PRO A 65 68.23 30.15 7.29
CA PRO A 65 68.29 29.10 6.24
C PRO A 65 69.44 28.02 6.15
N LEU A 66 69.23 27.06 5.22
CA LEU A 66 70.17 26.43 4.24
C LEU A 66 71.31 25.41 4.58
N SER A 67 71.35 24.36 3.73
CA SER A 67 72.52 23.60 3.18
C SER A 67 73.23 22.51 4.02
N ILE A 68 73.90 21.45 3.50
CA ILE A 68 73.91 20.74 2.17
C ILE A 68 74.48 19.28 2.35
N ALA A 69 74.02 18.32 1.52
CA ALA A 69 74.53 16.97 1.11
C ALA A 69 75.55 16.12 1.94
N GLY A 70 75.41 14.76 1.89
CA GLY A 70 76.43 13.77 2.28
C GLY A 70 76.03 12.28 2.08
N ASN A 71 76.90 11.47 1.46
CA ASN A 71 76.59 10.11 0.91
C ASN A 71 76.70 8.89 1.88
N THR A 72 76.19 7.74 1.44
CA THR A 72 76.38 6.33 1.95
C THR A 72 77.62 5.65 1.30
N PRO A 73 77.98 4.33 1.48
CA PRO A 73 77.46 3.16 2.27
C PRO A 73 78.57 2.59 3.23
N PRO A 74 78.89 1.28 3.50
CA PRO A 74 78.31 -0.07 3.18
C PRO A 74 78.33 -1.15 4.32
N ASN A 75 78.27 -2.44 3.92
CA ASN A 75 78.28 -3.75 4.65
C ASN A 75 79.51 -3.97 5.60
N SER A 76 79.51 -4.85 6.64
CA SER A 76 79.24 -6.32 6.62
C SER A 76 79.23 -7.05 7.99
N THR A 77 78.38 -8.11 8.12
CA THR A 77 78.45 -9.34 8.97
C THR A 77 78.96 -9.36 10.45
N ILE A 78 78.02 -9.60 11.40
CA ILE A 78 77.83 -10.82 12.27
C ILE A 78 79.04 -11.36 13.09
N PRO A 79 78.95 -11.76 14.40
CA PRO A 79 77.76 -12.34 15.11
C PRO A 79 77.43 -11.92 16.58
N ALA A 80 76.17 -12.21 16.95
CA ALA A 80 75.66 -12.76 18.23
C ALA A 80 75.52 -11.97 19.57
N THR A 81 74.28 -12.04 20.10
CA THR A 81 73.84 -12.10 21.52
C THR A 81 74.12 -10.96 22.51
N THR A 82 73.21 -9.97 22.54
CA THR A 82 72.42 -9.63 23.75
C THR A 82 71.01 -9.19 23.33
N THR A 83 69.96 -9.66 24.02
CA THR A 83 68.57 -9.18 23.80
C THR A 83 68.18 -8.15 24.86
N THR A 84 67.92 -6.91 24.44
CA THR A 84 67.43 -5.83 25.28
C THR A 84 66.23 -5.18 24.60
N GLU A 85 65.10 -5.03 25.30
CA GLU A 85 63.89 -4.44 24.72
C GLU A 85 64.03 -2.92 24.52
N MET A 86 63.51 -2.41 23.40
CA MET A 86 63.33 -0.99 23.12
C MET A 86 62.01 -0.74 22.36
N PRO A 87 61.42 0.46 22.46
CA PRO A 87 59.96 0.61 22.35
C PRO A 87 59.39 0.57 20.93
N LYS A 88 58.16 0.00 20.80
CA LYS A 88 57.37 0.00 19.56
C LYS A 88 57.06 1.45 19.11
N LYS A 89 57.28 1.74 17.82
CA LYS A 89 57.06 3.06 17.18
C LYS A 89 55.56 3.34 16.99
N PRO A 90 55.05 4.58 17.13
CA PRO A 90 53.61 4.84 16.98
C PRO A 90 53.07 4.60 15.56
N ARG A 91 51.97 3.85 15.42
CA ARG A 91 51.21 3.72 14.17
C ARG A 91 50.53 5.06 13.81
N GLN A 92 50.74 5.57 12.59
CA GLN A 92 50.03 6.76 12.09
C GLN A 92 48.57 6.41 11.77
N LYS A 93 47.62 7.07 12.45
CA LYS A 93 46.20 7.01 12.08
C LYS A 93 45.94 7.86 10.85
N LEU A 94 45.48 7.24 9.75
CA LEU A 94 45.14 7.95 8.51
C LEU A 94 43.85 8.76 8.69
N HIS A 95 43.98 10.01 9.11
CA HIS A 95 42.86 10.95 9.15
C HIS A 95 42.62 11.51 7.74
N ILE A 96 41.52 11.13 7.10
CA ILE A 96 41.08 11.71 5.82
C ILE A 96 40.07 12.83 6.13
N PRO A 97 40.45 14.13 6.13
CA PRO A 97 39.51 15.22 6.39
C PRO A 97 38.56 15.43 5.20
N LEU A 98 37.31 15.77 5.49
CA LEU A 98 36.38 16.31 4.49
C LEU A 98 36.87 17.70 4.06
N ASN A 99 37.11 17.90 2.76
CA ASN A 99 37.53 19.19 2.24
C ASN A 99 36.47 19.80 1.30
N CYS A 100 35.77 20.83 1.78
CA CYS A 100 34.82 21.60 0.98
C CYS A 100 35.42 22.87 0.34
N THR A 101 36.73 23.17 0.46
CA THR A 101 37.33 24.41 -0.07
C THR A 101 37.75 24.31 -1.54
N PHE A 102 36.78 24.10 -2.43
CA PHE A 102 36.99 24.18 -3.88
C PHE A 102 35.94 25.01 -4.60
N GLY A 103 36.39 26.12 -5.21
CA GLY A 103 35.75 26.76 -6.37
C GLY A 103 34.43 27.49 -6.15
N THR A 104 34.42 28.80 -6.38
CA THR A 104 33.17 29.55 -6.61
C THR A 104 32.56 29.18 -7.96
N GLY A 105 31.81 28.07 -7.98
CA GLY A 105 30.98 27.65 -9.11
C GLY A 105 31.39 26.34 -9.80
N ILE A 106 30.37 25.60 -10.23
CA ILE A 106 30.41 24.48 -11.21
C ILE A 106 31.12 23.19 -10.72
N HIS A 107 30.30 22.17 -10.40
CA HIS A 107 30.66 20.76 -10.19
C HIS A 107 31.77 20.42 -9.16
N LEU A 108 31.38 20.17 -7.90
CA LEU A 108 32.16 19.27 -7.05
C LEU A 108 32.21 17.86 -7.68
N THR A 109 33.43 17.34 -7.79
CA THR A 109 33.81 16.00 -8.27
C THR A 109 34.56 15.24 -7.17
N CYS A 110 34.69 13.93 -7.30
CA CYS A 110 35.33 13.10 -6.27
C CYS A 110 36.86 13.10 -6.40
N PRO A 111 37.63 13.18 -5.29
CA PRO A 111 39.08 13.17 -5.34
C PRO A 111 39.66 11.92 -6.02
N ALA A 112 40.73 12.08 -6.80
CA ALA A 112 41.31 11.00 -7.61
C ALA A 112 41.73 9.76 -6.81
N ASN A 113 42.08 9.94 -5.53
CA ASN A 113 42.53 8.87 -4.62
C ASN A 113 41.57 8.70 -3.41
N TYR A 114 40.26 8.91 -3.60
CA TYR A 114 39.34 9.11 -2.46
C TYR A 114 39.25 7.91 -1.50
N TYR A 115 39.09 6.71 -2.04
CA TYR A 115 39.35 5.46 -1.33
C TYR A 115 40.57 4.81 -1.99
N PRO A 116 41.61 4.39 -1.23
CA PRO A 116 42.74 3.68 -1.81
C PRO A 116 42.29 2.28 -2.26
N THR A 117 42.51 1.97 -3.53
CA THR A 117 42.21 0.66 -4.15
C THR A 117 43.05 -0.48 -3.59
N SER A 118 44.18 -0.17 -2.96
CA SER A 118 44.97 -1.09 -2.15
C SER A 118 45.42 -0.40 -0.86
N PHE A 119 44.99 -0.90 0.29
CA PHE A 119 45.77 -0.71 1.52
C PHE A 119 46.96 -1.67 1.48
N PRO A 120 48.17 -1.25 1.89
CA PRO A 120 49.24 -2.20 2.15
C PRO A 120 48.79 -3.15 3.26
N SER A 121 48.81 -4.46 2.99
CA SER A 121 48.75 -5.46 4.04
C SER A 121 50.00 -5.30 4.91
N GLN A 122 49.85 -4.76 6.12
CA GLN A 122 50.73 -5.20 7.20
C GLN A 122 50.42 -6.70 7.38
N ASP A 123 51.47 -7.52 7.40
CA ASP A 123 51.36 -8.97 7.29
C ASP A 123 50.43 -9.57 8.36
N ASP A 124 49.80 -10.71 8.04
CA ASP A 124 49.07 -11.57 8.97
C ASP A 124 50.04 -12.26 9.98
N GLN A 125 50.80 -11.46 10.73
CA GLN A 125 51.80 -11.89 11.73
C GLN A 125 51.71 -11.14 13.08
N ASP A 126 50.85 -10.12 13.23
CA ASP A 126 50.45 -9.62 14.56
C ASP A 126 49.49 -10.65 15.20
N ASN A 127 50.07 -11.66 15.88
CA ASN A 127 49.34 -12.66 16.71
C ASN A 127 48.67 -12.06 17.97
N ASP A 128 48.66 -10.72 18.09
CA ASP A 128 48.23 -9.91 19.23
C ASP A 128 46.79 -9.35 19.06
N HIS A 129 45.99 -9.91 18.14
CA HIS A 129 44.59 -9.51 17.94
C HIS A 129 43.63 -10.64 18.33
N PRO A 130 42.62 -10.38 19.17
CA PRO A 130 41.66 -11.42 19.58
C PRO A 130 40.92 -11.95 18.34
N PRO A 131 40.58 -13.26 18.32
CA PRO A 131 39.87 -13.86 17.19
C PRO A 131 38.54 -13.13 16.96
N PRO A 132 38.11 -12.90 15.70
CA PRO A 132 36.90 -12.14 15.43
C PRO A 132 35.69 -12.82 16.08
N THR A 133 34.93 -12.07 16.87
CA THR A 133 33.73 -12.58 17.54
C THR A 133 32.71 -13.04 16.50
N THR A 134 31.89 -14.04 16.86
CA THR A 134 30.74 -14.42 16.03
C THR A 134 29.79 -13.23 15.88
N CYS A 135 29.26 -12.99 14.68
CA CYS A 135 28.23 -11.99 14.50
C CYS A 135 26.92 -12.38 15.22
N PRO A 136 26.08 -11.42 15.62
CA PRO A 136 24.74 -11.68 16.15
C PRO A 136 23.92 -12.66 15.30
N ASP A 137 23.09 -13.49 15.94
CA ASP A 137 22.38 -14.59 15.27
C ASP A 137 21.37 -14.12 14.19
N TYR A 138 20.96 -12.85 14.18
CA TYR A 138 20.13 -12.29 13.11
C TYR A 138 20.85 -12.22 11.75
N PHE A 139 22.20 -12.25 11.72
CA PHE A 139 22.97 -12.31 10.46
C PHE A 139 22.66 -13.56 9.65
N ARG A 140 22.15 -14.65 10.26
CA ARG A 140 21.74 -15.87 9.55
C ARG A 140 20.64 -15.63 8.51
N TRP A 141 19.86 -14.56 8.67
CA TRP A 141 18.80 -14.22 7.71
C TRP A 141 19.32 -13.72 6.36
N ILE A 142 20.59 -13.31 6.25
CA ILE A 142 21.25 -13.02 4.96
C ILE A 142 21.16 -14.22 4.01
N HIS A 143 21.34 -15.44 4.53
CA HIS A 143 21.25 -16.68 3.76
C HIS A 143 19.83 -16.98 3.25
N GLU A 144 18.81 -16.51 3.96
CA GLU A 144 17.40 -16.70 3.61
C GLU A 144 16.91 -15.63 2.62
N ASP A 145 17.32 -14.37 2.82
CA ASP A 145 17.02 -13.26 1.91
C ASP A 145 17.67 -13.47 0.53
N LEU A 146 18.90 -13.99 0.49
CA LEU A 146 19.61 -14.31 -0.75
C LEU A 146 19.28 -15.69 -1.32
N ARG A 147 18.51 -16.53 -0.62
CA ARG A 147 18.13 -17.88 -1.06
C ARG A 147 17.52 -17.94 -2.46
N PRO A 148 16.64 -17.02 -2.91
CA PRO A 148 15.99 -17.11 -4.23
C PRO A 148 16.96 -17.17 -5.42
N TRP A 149 18.20 -16.69 -5.26
CA TRP A 149 19.22 -16.70 -6.32
C TRP A 149 20.36 -17.69 -6.06
N LYS A 150 20.27 -18.53 -5.02
CA LYS A 150 21.35 -19.44 -4.62
C LYS A 150 21.72 -20.46 -5.70
N GLU A 151 20.74 -20.93 -6.47
CA GLU A 151 20.93 -21.94 -7.52
C GLU A 151 21.16 -21.28 -8.90
N THR A 152 20.33 -20.29 -9.27
CA THR A 152 20.42 -19.59 -10.56
C THR A 152 21.59 -18.60 -10.65
N GLY A 153 21.99 -18.02 -9.52
CA GLY A 153 22.72 -16.75 -9.49
C GLY A 153 21.86 -15.55 -9.91
N ILE A 154 22.50 -14.39 -9.94
CA ILE A 154 21.91 -13.09 -10.30
C ILE A 154 22.46 -12.66 -11.66
N THR A 155 21.57 -12.46 -12.64
CA THR A 155 21.91 -11.96 -13.97
C THR A 155 21.66 -10.45 -14.09
N ARG A 156 22.25 -9.82 -15.12
CA ARG A 156 22.00 -8.40 -15.43
C ARG A 156 20.51 -8.14 -15.62
N ASP A 157 19.84 -8.98 -16.38
CA ASP A 157 18.43 -8.83 -16.75
C ASP A 157 17.52 -8.89 -15.51
N MET A 158 17.86 -9.71 -14.51
CA MET A 158 17.17 -9.74 -13.22
C MET A 158 17.32 -8.39 -12.49
N VAL A 159 18.54 -7.88 -12.36
CA VAL A 159 18.81 -6.57 -11.73
C VAL A 159 18.10 -5.45 -12.50
N GLU A 160 18.20 -5.41 -13.82
CA GLU A 160 17.60 -4.36 -14.64
C GLU A 160 16.06 -4.47 -14.71
N SER A 161 15.47 -5.65 -14.52
CA SER A 161 14.01 -5.80 -14.34
C SER A 161 13.49 -5.19 -13.03
N ALA A 162 14.32 -5.07 -11.98
CA ALA A 162 13.97 -4.41 -10.73
C ALA A 162 13.83 -2.87 -10.87
N TRP A 163 14.24 -2.30 -12.01
CA TRP A 163 14.16 -0.86 -12.31
C TRP A 163 12.78 -0.26 -12.01
N ILE A 164 11.69 -0.99 -12.30
CA ILE A 164 10.32 -0.48 -12.15
C ILE A 164 9.89 -0.33 -10.68
N GLU A 165 10.52 -1.02 -9.74
CA GLU A 165 10.22 -0.95 -8.30
C GLU A 165 11.23 -0.10 -7.51
N SER A 166 12.40 0.15 -8.09
CA SER A 166 13.50 0.93 -7.51
C SER A 166 13.29 2.46 -7.62
N ASN A 167 13.93 3.19 -6.70
CA ASN A 167 14.11 4.64 -6.74
C ASN A 167 15.47 5.02 -7.36
N PHE A 168 16.50 4.21 -7.13
CA PHE A 168 17.85 4.41 -7.67
C PHE A 168 18.61 3.09 -7.80
N ARG A 169 19.61 3.08 -8.70
CA ARG A 169 20.63 2.06 -8.86
C ARG A 169 21.94 2.54 -8.26
N VAL A 170 22.66 1.67 -7.57
CA VAL A 170 24.02 1.91 -7.08
C VAL A 170 24.95 0.89 -7.72
N VAL A 171 26.03 1.36 -8.34
CA VAL A 171 27.12 0.52 -8.83
C VAL A 171 28.38 0.87 -8.05
N ILE A 172 29.03 -0.15 -7.50
CA ILE A 172 30.35 -0.01 -6.85
C ILE A 172 31.36 -0.70 -7.77
N LEU A 173 32.42 0.01 -8.11
CA LEU A 173 33.51 -0.46 -8.99
C LEU A 173 34.84 0.10 -8.48
N ASP A 174 35.84 -0.78 -8.26
CA ASP A 174 37.16 -0.39 -7.73
C ASP A 174 37.07 0.49 -6.45
N GLY A 175 36.07 0.22 -5.59
CA GLY A 175 35.80 1.00 -4.38
C GLY A 175 35.17 2.39 -4.58
N ARG A 176 34.93 2.82 -5.83
CA ARG A 176 34.19 4.05 -6.18
C ARG A 176 32.69 3.76 -6.30
N VAL A 177 31.86 4.77 -6.03
CA VAL A 177 30.39 4.64 -6.03
C VAL A 177 29.76 5.50 -7.12
N TYR A 178 28.94 4.87 -7.96
CA TYR A 178 28.17 5.49 -9.03
C TYR A 178 26.68 5.30 -8.77
N MET A 179 25.88 6.35 -8.97
CA MET A 179 24.44 6.32 -8.72
C MET A 179 23.65 6.78 -9.95
N GLU A 180 22.65 6.00 -10.37
CA GLU A 180 21.61 6.42 -11.31
C GLU A 180 20.29 6.57 -10.56
N ARG A 181 19.68 7.75 -10.56
CA ARG A 181 18.37 7.98 -9.93
C ARG A 181 17.24 7.75 -10.93
N HIS A 182 16.32 6.85 -10.61
CA HIS A 182 15.13 6.56 -11.42
C HIS A 182 13.91 7.38 -11.00
N ARG A 183 13.73 7.63 -9.70
CA ARG A 183 12.60 8.37 -9.13
C ARG A 183 13.04 9.21 -7.92
N LYS A 184 12.77 10.51 -7.97
CA LYS A 184 13.09 11.47 -6.90
C LYS A 184 12.29 11.14 -5.63
N GLY A 185 12.99 10.92 -4.52
CA GLY A 185 12.38 10.82 -3.19
C GLY A 185 11.94 12.19 -2.66
N HIS A 186 10.88 12.21 -1.84
CA HIS A 186 10.39 13.42 -1.15
C HIS A 186 11.08 13.69 0.20
N THR A 187 12.09 12.89 0.57
CA THR A 187 12.74 12.86 1.89
C THR A 187 14.22 12.46 1.75
N SER A 188 15.04 12.80 2.75
CA SER A 188 16.49 12.54 2.78
C SER A 188 16.90 11.06 2.90
N ARG A 189 15.94 10.11 2.88
CA ARG A 189 16.20 8.66 2.95
C ARG A 189 17.28 8.21 1.95
N GLU A 190 17.18 8.70 0.71
CA GLU A 190 18.17 8.47 -0.35
C GLU A 190 19.58 8.96 0.03
N LEU A 191 19.67 10.20 0.55
CA LEU A 191 20.92 10.84 0.99
C LEU A 191 21.59 10.05 2.13
N PHE A 192 20.84 9.68 3.16
CA PHE A 192 21.39 8.96 4.32
C PHE A 192 21.69 7.48 4.01
N THR A 193 20.94 6.81 3.12
CA THR A 193 21.31 5.47 2.63
C THR A 193 22.61 5.51 1.83
N MET A 194 22.79 6.49 0.92
CA MET A 194 24.05 6.65 0.20
C MET A 194 25.21 7.04 1.12
N TRP A 195 24.95 7.86 2.14
CA TRP A 195 25.94 8.19 3.18
C TRP A 195 26.43 6.94 3.91
N GLY A 196 25.51 6.04 4.28
CA GLY A 196 25.85 4.79 4.95
C GLY A 196 26.74 3.86 4.12
N ILE A 197 26.48 3.74 2.81
CA ILE A 197 27.32 2.99 1.88
C ILE A 197 28.74 3.59 1.78
N LEU A 198 28.85 4.92 1.79
CA LEU A 198 30.14 5.62 1.79
C LEU A 198 30.89 5.51 3.13
N GLN A 199 30.16 5.47 4.26
CA GLN A 199 30.76 5.21 5.57
C GLN A 199 31.26 3.77 5.68
N LEU A 200 30.56 2.81 5.07
CA LEU A 200 30.99 1.42 4.98
C LEU A 200 32.30 1.28 4.18
N LEU A 201 32.39 1.90 3.00
CA LEU A 201 33.63 1.96 2.20
C LEU A 201 34.77 2.69 2.92
N ARG A 202 34.45 3.72 3.71
CA ARG A 202 35.43 4.45 4.54
C ARG A 202 35.95 3.62 5.72
N ARG A 203 35.13 2.74 6.27
CA ARG A 203 35.49 1.79 7.34
C ARG A 203 36.29 0.61 6.79
N TYR A 204 35.90 0.08 5.64
CA TYR A 204 36.45 -1.12 4.99
C TYR A 204 37.00 -0.85 3.57
N PRO A 205 37.98 0.07 3.42
CA PRO A 205 38.52 0.47 2.12
C PRO A 205 39.19 -0.70 1.41
N GLY A 206 38.88 -0.89 0.12
CA GLY A 206 39.40 -1.98 -0.70
C GLY A 206 38.91 -3.39 -0.32
N LYS A 207 37.99 -3.53 0.64
CA LYS A 207 37.49 -4.85 1.10
C LYS A 207 36.13 -5.25 0.53
N LEU A 208 35.34 -4.30 -0.01
CA LEU A 208 34.08 -4.61 -0.69
C LEU A 208 34.33 -4.96 -2.17
N PRO A 209 33.60 -5.97 -2.72
CA PRO A 209 33.66 -6.32 -4.13
C PRO A 209 32.93 -5.32 -5.03
N ASP A 210 33.11 -5.45 -6.35
CA ASP A 210 32.28 -4.78 -7.35
C ASP A 210 30.81 -5.23 -7.22
N LEU A 211 29.87 -4.29 -7.28
CA LEU A 211 28.44 -4.51 -6.99
C LEU A 211 27.53 -3.76 -7.96
N ASP A 212 26.33 -4.30 -8.19
CA ASP A 212 25.24 -3.67 -8.96
C ASP A 212 23.92 -3.89 -8.22
N LEU A 213 23.35 -2.81 -7.69
CA LEU A 213 22.34 -2.82 -6.63
C LEU A 213 21.13 -1.95 -7.01
N MET A 214 19.93 -2.45 -6.76
CA MET A 214 18.67 -1.72 -7.00
C MET A 214 17.97 -1.44 -5.67
N PHE A 215 17.78 -0.17 -5.33
CA PHE A 215 17.20 0.26 -4.04
C PHE A 215 15.81 0.88 -4.20
N SER A 216 14.89 0.56 -3.29
CA SER A 216 13.57 1.20 -3.18
C SER A 216 13.40 1.80 -1.78
N ILE A 217 12.98 3.06 -1.66
CA ILE A 217 12.90 3.78 -0.37
C ILE A 217 11.50 3.76 0.27
N ALA A 218 10.58 2.96 -0.28
CA ALA A 218 9.18 2.90 0.12
C ALA A 218 8.94 2.09 1.41
N ASP A 219 7.88 2.44 2.15
CA ASP A 219 7.48 1.77 3.41
C ASP A 219 6.67 0.47 3.19
N GLN A 220 6.60 -0.06 1.97
CA GLN A 220 5.82 -1.25 1.60
C GLN A 220 6.62 -2.19 0.68
N SER A 221 6.45 -3.50 0.87
CA SER A 221 6.95 -4.55 -0.02
C SER A 221 6.14 -4.63 -1.32
N SER A 222 6.71 -5.27 -2.36
CA SER A 222 6.04 -5.46 -3.66
C SER A 222 6.48 -6.70 -4.45
N ILE A 223 7.61 -7.35 -4.13
CA ILE A 223 8.07 -8.55 -4.84
C ILE A 223 7.42 -9.81 -4.25
N LYS A 224 6.21 -10.15 -4.67
CA LYS A 224 5.42 -11.27 -4.10
C LYS A 224 6.04 -12.64 -4.41
N SER A 225 6.21 -13.47 -3.39
CA SER A 225 6.78 -14.82 -3.51
C SER A 225 5.95 -15.75 -4.41
N VAL A 226 4.62 -15.61 -4.37
CA VAL A 226 3.69 -16.41 -5.17
C VAL A 226 3.82 -16.17 -6.68
N ASP A 227 4.32 -15.01 -7.11
CA ASP A 227 4.53 -14.68 -8.52
C ASP A 227 5.78 -15.39 -9.10
N TYR A 228 6.64 -15.94 -8.23
CA TYR A 228 7.89 -16.65 -8.55
C TYR A 228 7.91 -18.09 -7.98
N SER A 229 6.74 -18.70 -7.77
CA SER A 229 6.58 -20.04 -7.18
C SER A 229 5.99 -21.04 -8.17
N GLY A 230 6.77 -22.01 -8.64
CA GLY A 230 6.29 -23.10 -9.51
C GLY A 230 7.41 -23.79 -10.30
N PRO A 231 7.12 -24.91 -10.98
CA PRO A 231 8.14 -25.70 -11.70
C PRO A 231 8.76 -24.97 -12.92
N ASN A 232 8.08 -23.94 -13.44
CA ASN A 232 8.54 -23.10 -14.55
C ASN A 232 8.77 -21.63 -14.13
N ALA A 233 8.91 -21.35 -12.83
CA ALA A 233 9.07 -19.99 -12.34
C ALA A 233 10.47 -19.42 -12.62
N THR A 234 10.53 -18.16 -13.04
CA THR A 234 11.79 -17.40 -13.11
C THR A 234 12.23 -16.96 -11.72
N ALA A 235 13.54 -16.80 -11.50
CA ALA A 235 14.03 -16.18 -10.27
C ALA A 235 13.52 -14.71 -10.15
N PRO A 236 13.27 -14.21 -8.94
CA PRO A 236 12.75 -12.86 -8.72
C PRO A 236 13.76 -11.75 -9.07
N PRO A 237 13.31 -10.50 -9.25
CA PRO A 237 14.19 -9.34 -9.34
C PRO A 237 14.84 -9.03 -7.98
N PRO A 238 16.18 -8.91 -7.86
CA PRO A 238 16.84 -8.50 -6.63
C PRO A 238 16.56 -7.02 -6.35
N LEU A 239 15.87 -6.74 -5.25
CA LEU A 239 15.50 -5.39 -4.82
C LEU A 239 15.83 -5.18 -3.35
N PHE A 240 16.69 -4.22 -3.06
CA PHE A 240 17.07 -3.82 -1.71
C PHE A 240 16.04 -2.86 -1.11
N ARG A 241 15.58 -3.18 0.11
CA ARG A 241 14.61 -2.39 0.89
C ARG A 241 14.89 -2.43 2.38
N TYR A 242 14.29 -1.50 3.11
CA TYR A 242 14.38 -1.45 4.57
C TYR A 242 13.51 -2.51 5.29
N CYS A 243 12.58 -3.14 4.57
CA CYS A 243 11.68 -4.17 5.11
C CYS A 243 11.23 -5.20 4.06
N GLY A 244 10.80 -6.36 4.53
CA GLY A 244 10.14 -7.44 3.77
C GLY A 244 8.94 -8.01 4.53
N THR A 245 8.30 -9.06 3.99
CA THR A 245 7.17 -9.77 4.62
C THR A 245 7.22 -11.27 4.29
N ASP A 246 6.53 -12.12 5.05
CA ASP A 246 6.45 -13.57 4.79
C ASP A 246 5.84 -13.93 3.41
N GLU A 247 5.16 -12.99 2.74
CA GLU A 247 4.62 -13.16 1.38
C GLU A 247 5.50 -12.54 0.28
N THR A 248 6.67 -11.98 0.59
CA THR A 248 7.52 -11.26 -0.39
C THR A 248 9.01 -11.62 -0.32
N LEU A 249 9.78 -11.22 -1.34
CA LEU A 249 11.17 -11.64 -1.62
C LEU A 249 12.14 -10.44 -1.79
N GLU A 250 11.96 -9.39 -0.98
CA GLU A 250 12.94 -8.30 -0.88
C GLU A 250 14.25 -8.74 -0.21
N ILE A 251 15.37 -8.11 -0.61
CA ILE A 251 16.65 -8.19 0.10
C ILE A 251 16.64 -7.10 1.18
N VAL A 252 16.75 -7.46 2.45
CA VAL A 252 16.56 -6.50 3.55
C VAL A 252 17.87 -5.85 3.97
N PHE A 253 17.88 -4.51 3.97
CA PHE A 253 19.06 -3.66 4.19
C PHE A 253 18.82 -2.68 5.37
N PRO A 254 19.84 -2.33 6.17
CA PRO A 254 19.69 -1.37 7.27
C PRO A 254 19.14 -0.01 6.83
N ASP A 255 18.22 0.55 7.63
CA ASP A 255 17.52 1.78 7.26
C ASP A 255 18.36 3.05 7.44
N TRP A 256 17.95 4.11 6.72
CA TRP A 256 18.67 5.38 6.67
C TRP A 256 18.86 6.05 8.04
N SER A 257 17.96 5.81 9.02
CA SER A 257 17.98 6.53 10.29
C SER A 257 19.07 6.06 11.26
N PHE A 258 19.81 5.00 10.93
CA PHE A 258 21.05 4.67 11.67
C PHE A 258 22.11 5.79 11.56
N TRP A 259 22.19 6.45 10.41
CA TRP A 259 23.06 7.63 10.20
C TRP A 259 22.35 8.94 10.57
N GLY A 260 21.04 9.00 10.38
CA GLY A 260 20.18 10.05 10.93
C GLY A 260 18.97 10.35 10.05
N TRP A 261 18.13 11.28 10.49
CA TRP A 261 17.02 11.82 9.71
C TRP A 261 16.79 13.28 10.09
N ALA A 262 17.45 14.18 9.36
CA ALA A 262 17.52 15.61 9.65
C ALA A 262 16.14 16.28 9.72
N GLU A 263 15.22 15.95 8.80
CA GLU A 263 13.88 16.56 8.76
C GLU A 263 13.01 16.24 9.97
N LEU A 264 13.31 15.18 10.75
CA LEU A 264 12.57 14.85 11.99
C LEU A 264 13.42 15.05 13.25
N ASN A 265 14.61 15.65 13.13
CA ASN A 265 15.61 15.81 14.19
C ASN A 265 16.04 14.48 14.86
N ILE A 266 15.97 13.35 14.13
CA ILE A 266 16.39 12.04 14.65
C ILE A 266 17.89 11.89 14.42
N LYS A 267 18.67 11.95 15.50
CA LYS A 267 20.13 11.78 15.48
C LYS A 267 20.56 10.43 14.91
N ARG A 268 21.84 10.33 14.55
CA ARG A 268 22.56 9.06 14.39
C ARG A 268 22.26 8.10 15.55
N TRP A 269 22.24 6.79 15.31
CA TRP A 269 21.82 5.78 16.28
C TRP A 269 22.53 5.88 17.64
N GLU A 270 23.86 5.94 17.63
CA GLU A 270 24.66 6.14 18.85
C GLU A 270 24.33 7.46 19.57
N GLY A 271 24.02 8.54 18.84
CA GLY A 271 23.66 9.85 19.38
C GLY A 271 22.31 9.86 20.09
N PHE A 272 21.41 8.95 19.72
CA PHE A 272 20.17 8.70 20.45
C PHE A 272 20.43 7.84 21.71
N LEU A 273 21.27 6.82 21.63
CA LEU A 273 21.70 6.04 22.81
C LEU A 273 22.47 6.90 23.83
N GLU A 274 23.24 7.89 23.35
CA GLU A 274 23.89 8.93 24.16
C GLU A 274 22.86 9.84 24.87
N ASP A 275 21.78 10.23 24.20
CA ASP A 275 20.68 10.99 24.83
C ASP A 275 19.95 10.19 25.92
N LEU A 276 19.81 8.88 25.78
CA LEU A 276 19.16 8.03 26.79
C LEU A 276 19.97 7.92 28.09
N LYS A 277 21.32 7.82 28.00
CA LYS A 277 22.22 7.57 29.14
C LYS A 277 22.15 8.60 30.28
N GLY A 278 21.61 9.79 30.04
CA GLY A 278 21.40 10.83 31.05
C GLY A 278 19.94 11.22 31.31
N ARG A 279 18.97 10.53 30.69
CA ARG A 279 17.53 10.89 30.73
C ARG A 279 16.62 9.72 31.08
N ASP A 280 17.01 8.51 30.70
CA ASP A 280 16.21 7.32 30.94
C ASP A 280 16.26 6.92 32.42
N LYS A 281 15.14 6.39 32.91
CA LYS A 281 14.96 5.99 34.30
C LYS A 281 15.13 4.48 34.47
N ARG A 282 15.41 4.02 35.70
CA ARG A 282 15.21 2.59 36.02
C ARG A 282 13.75 2.24 35.79
N TRP A 283 13.46 1.03 35.32
CA TRP A 283 12.10 0.63 34.93
C TRP A 283 11.06 0.85 36.05
N MET A 284 11.43 0.57 37.30
CA MET A 284 10.57 0.80 38.47
C MET A 284 10.15 2.28 38.66
N ASP A 285 11.00 3.23 38.28
CA ASP A 285 10.80 4.69 38.45
C ASP A 285 10.01 5.33 37.28
N LYS A 286 9.54 4.52 36.32
CA LYS A 286 8.71 4.93 35.17
C LYS A 286 7.23 4.85 35.47
N GLU A 287 6.44 5.61 34.71
CA GLU A 287 4.97 5.57 34.79
C GLU A 287 4.44 4.18 34.46
N ALA A 288 3.58 3.62 35.31
CA ALA A 288 3.13 2.23 35.27
C ALA A 288 2.08 1.93 34.18
N TYR A 289 2.13 2.64 33.05
CA TYR A 289 1.19 2.59 31.94
C TYR A 289 1.91 2.30 30.62
N ALA A 290 1.17 1.82 29.62
CA ALA A 290 1.64 1.70 28.25
C ALA A 290 1.52 3.03 27.49
N HIS A 291 2.57 3.42 26.77
CA HIS A 291 2.60 4.69 26.04
C HIS A 291 2.72 4.51 24.52
N TRP A 292 1.98 5.35 23.79
CA TRP A 292 2.13 5.56 22.35
C TRP A 292 1.91 7.02 21.96
N LYS A 293 2.80 7.58 21.14
CA LYS A 293 2.58 8.86 20.42
C LYS A 293 2.78 8.62 18.93
N GLY A 294 1.82 9.01 18.08
CA GLY A 294 1.96 8.81 16.63
C GLY A 294 0.77 9.23 15.78
N SER A 295 0.96 9.20 14.45
CA SER A 295 -0.04 9.70 13.50
C SER A 295 -1.14 8.66 13.17
N PRO A 296 -2.44 9.02 13.26
CA PRO A 296 -3.57 8.08 13.17
C PRO A 296 -3.97 7.68 11.73
N LEU A 297 -3.00 7.57 10.81
CA LEU A 297 -3.27 7.41 9.36
C LEU A 297 -3.50 5.96 8.88
N SER A 298 -3.29 4.95 9.74
CA SER A 298 -3.60 3.53 9.47
C SER A 298 -4.95 3.10 10.07
N ARG A 299 -5.40 1.86 9.85
CA ARG A 299 -6.54 1.31 10.60
C ARG A 299 -6.10 1.07 12.04
N ASP A 300 -5.08 0.24 12.18
CA ASP A 300 -4.52 -0.30 13.42
C ASP A 300 -4.26 0.82 14.45
N ARG A 301 -3.61 1.92 14.06
CA ARG A 301 -3.36 3.08 14.96
C ARG A 301 -4.63 3.80 15.45
N ARG A 302 -5.77 3.69 14.75
CA ARG A 302 -7.07 4.23 15.18
C ARG A 302 -7.92 3.21 15.94
N ASP A 303 -7.67 1.92 15.74
CA ASP A 303 -8.24 0.87 16.58
C ASP A 303 -7.54 0.91 17.96
N LEU A 304 -6.20 0.99 18.00
CA LEU A 304 -5.39 1.22 19.20
C LEU A 304 -5.81 2.46 20.00
N LEU A 305 -6.07 3.60 19.34
CA LEU A 305 -6.47 4.85 20.02
C LEU A 305 -7.78 4.73 20.83
N LYS A 306 -8.58 3.68 20.62
CA LYS A 306 -9.76 3.38 21.47
C LYS A 306 -9.37 2.83 22.85
N CYS A 307 -8.14 2.34 23.00
CA CYS A 307 -7.59 1.86 24.25
C CYS A 307 -7.07 3.00 25.15
N ASN A 308 -7.27 4.27 24.78
CA ASN A 308 -6.89 5.39 25.63
C ASN A 308 -7.80 5.47 26.87
N ILE A 309 -7.32 6.11 27.94
CA ILE A 309 -8.13 6.32 29.16
C ILE A 309 -9.38 7.16 28.87
N SER A 310 -10.48 6.79 29.54
CA SER A 310 -11.76 7.52 29.54
C SER A 310 -12.41 7.46 30.93
N ASP A 311 -13.35 8.36 31.20
CA ASP A 311 -14.10 8.43 32.48
C ASP A 311 -14.81 7.12 32.87
N LYS A 312 -14.97 6.20 31.91
CA LYS A 312 -15.70 4.93 32.08
C LYS A 312 -14.78 3.70 32.10
N GLN A 313 -13.53 3.83 31.65
CA GLN A 313 -12.61 2.70 31.43
C GLN A 313 -11.16 3.19 31.29
N ASP A 314 -10.27 2.61 32.09
CA ASP A 314 -8.81 2.65 31.87
C ASP A 314 -8.34 1.26 31.40
N TRP A 315 -7.58 1.25 30.30
CA TRP A 315 -6.96 0.05 29.72
C TRP A 315 -5.49 -0.12 30.12
N GLY A 316 -4.98 0.70 31.03
CA GLY A 316 -3.56 0.71 31.36
C GLY A 316 -2.71 1.44 30.33
N ALA A 317 -3.30 2.29 29.48
CA ALA A 317 -2.61 2.95 28.37
C ALA A 317 -2.83 4.47 28.31
N ARG A 318 -1.84 5.18 27.76
CA ARG A 318 -1.78 6.64 27.57
C ARG A 318 -1.35 6.91 26.12
N LEU A 319 -2.31 7.33 25.29
CA LEU A 319 -2.16 7.33 23.83
C LEU A 319 -2.37 8.74 23.26
N TYR A 320 -1.48 9.18 22.38
CA TYR A 320 -1.42 10.55 21.88
C TYR A 320 -1.32 10.60 20.35
N THR A 321 -2.18 11.41 19.72
CA THR A 321 -2.09 11.69 18.28
C THR A 321 -0.97 12.68 17.96
N LEU A 322 -0.20 12.41 16.92
CA LEU A 322 0.81 13.31 16.37
C LEU A 322 0.41 13.79 14.97
N ASP A 323 0.40 15.10 14.77
CA ASP A 323 0.18 15.75 13.48
C ASP A 323 1.51 16.27 12.92
N TRP A 324 1.97 15.65 11.82
CA TRP A 324 3.23 16.02 11.17
C TRP A 324 3.22 17.43 10.60
N GLY A 325 2.07 17.93 10.12
CA GLY A 325 1.95 19.29 9.62
C GLY A 325 2.17 20.33 10.72
N LYS A 326 1.68 20.03 11.92
CA LYS A 326 1.92 20.85 13.11
C LYS A 326 3.37 20.75 13.61
N GLU A 327 3.94 19.55 13.72
CA GLU A 327 5.33 19.37 14.17
C GLU A 327 6.33 20.07 13.21
N ILE A 328 6.06 20.07 11.88
CA ILE A 328 6.82 20.86 10.89
C ILE A 328 6.80 22.36 11.22
N GLN A 329 5.63 22.92 11.56
CA GLN A 329 5.48 24.34 11.90
C GLN A 329 6.11 24.72 13.25
N GLU A 330 6.01 23.84 14.25
CA GLU A 330 6.57 24.10 15.59
C GLU A 330 8.09 23.81 15.69
N GLY A 331 8.69 23.25 14.64
CA GLY A 331 10.12 22.91 14.58
C GLY A 331 10.47 21.62 15.32
N PHE A 332 9.59 20.62 15.26
CA PHE A 332 9.75 19.27 15.80
C PHE A 332 10.04 19.19 17.32
N LYS A 333 9.67 20.24 18.06
CA LYS A 333 9.94 20.37 19.50
C LYS A 333 9.30 19.28 20.37
N GLN A 334 8.30 18.55 19.85
CA GLN A 334 7.66 17.45 20.58
C GLN A 334 7.95 16.07 19.97
N THR A 335 8.95 15.93 19.09
CA THR A 335 9.36 14.64 18.50
C THR A 335 10.59 14.00 19.16
N ASP A 336 11.24 14.67 20.13
CA ASP A 336 12.39 14.11 20.86
C ASP A 336 12.07 12.69 21.37
N LEU A 337 12.71 11.68 20.79
CA LEU A 337 12.41 10.28 21.04
C LEU A 337 12.86 9.84 22.44
N ALA A 338 13.96 10.39 22.95
CA ALA A 338 14.49 10.07 24.28
C ALA A 338 13.57 10.60 25.39
N SER A 339 12.96 11.78 25.17
CA SER A 339 11.94 12.34 26.07
C SER A 339 10.70 11.46 26.26
N GLN A 340 10.46 10.49 25.36
CA GLN A 340 9.27 9.63 25.35
C GLN A 340 9.49 8.28 26.06
N CYS A 341 10.64 8.03 26.69
CA CYS A 341 10.93 6.79 27.42
C CYS A 341 10.48 6.81 28.90
N THR A 342 9.50 7.65 29.26
CA THR A 342 9.05 7.86 30.65
C THR A 342 8.16 6.76 31.24
N HIS A 343 7.69 5.83 30.41
CA HIS A 343 6.67 4.83 30.72
C HIS A 343 7.23 3.41 30.73
N ARG A 344 6.73 2.55 31.63
CA ARG A 344 7.18 1.15 31.80
C ARG A 344 6.94 0.28 30.57
N TYR A 345 5.92 0.59 29.77
CA TYR A 345 5.58 -0.16 28.57
C TYR A 345 5.47 0.80 27.38
N LYS A 346 5.98 0.38 26.22
CA LYS A 346 6.01 1.19 24.98
C LYS A 346 5.37 0.38 23.87
N ILE A 347 4.34 0.92 23.21
CA ILE A 347 3.60 0.18 22.18
C ILE A 347 4.25 0.39 20.82
N TYR A 348 4.51 -0.70 20.11
CA TYR A 348 4.80 -0.68 18.67
C TYR A 348 3.57 -1.11 17.87
N VAL A 349 3.21 -0.31 16.86
CA VAL A 349 2.14 -0.59 15.90
C VAL A 349 2.44 0.07 14.57
N GLU A 350 2.19 -0.63 13.48
CA GLU A 350 2.54 -0.21 12.12
C GLU A 350 1.65 0.92 11.55
N GLY A 351 2.14 1.55 10.48
CA GLY A 351 1.40 2.54 9.71
C GLY A 351 0.59 1.91 8.58
N ARG A 352 0.47 2.64 7.47
CA ARG A 352 0.02 2.04 6.20
C ARG A 352 1.08 1.08 5.61
N GLY A 353 2.33 1.27 6.01
CA GLY A 353 3.46 0.40 5.78
C GLY A 353 4.25 0.17 7.07
N TRP A 354 5.50 -0.29 6.93
CA TRP A 354 6.50 -0.44 7.98
C TRP A 354 6.75 0.86 8.78
N SER A 355 7.35 0.76 9.97
CA SER A 355 7.54 1.89 10.88
C SER A 355 8.91 1.84 11.57
N VAL A 356 9.84 2.70 11.13
CA VAL A 356 11.22 2.84 11.65
C VAL A 356 11.37 3.06 13.17
N SER A 357 10.26 3.31 13.87
CA SER A 357 10.16 3.53 15.32
C SER A 357 10.56 2.34 16.19
N GLU A 358 10.63 1.11 15.65
CA GLU A 358 10.77 -0.12 16.46
C GLU A 358 12.06 -0.14 17.30
N LYS A 359 13.24 0.10 16.69
CA LYS A 359 14.51 0.17 17.43
C LYS A 359 14.54 1.25 18.52
N TYR A 360 13.92 2.40 18.27
CA TYR A 360 13.83 3.50 19.25
C TYR A 360 12.85 3.19 20.40
N ILE A 361 11.91 2.26 20.20
CA ILE A 361 10.99 1.77 21.23
C ILE A 361 11.67 0.70 22.08
N LEU A 362 12.36 -0.27 21.47
CA LEU A 362 13.13 -1.31 22.15
C LEU A 362 14.21 -0.72 23.07
N ALA A 363 14.88 0.34 22.63
CA ALA A 363 15.94 1.02 23.39
C ALA A 363 15.47 1.77 24.65
N CYS A 364 14.17 2.02 24.84
CA CYS A 364 13.65 2.85 25.93
C CYS A 364 13.77 2.23 27.35
N ASN A 365 14.49 1.11 27.57
CA ASN A 365 14.44 0.28 28.80
C ASN A 365 13.00 0.11 29.33
N SER A 366 12.09 -0.26 28.43
CA SER A 366 10.66 -0.42 28.67
C SER A 366 10.19 -1.70 27.98
N VAL A 367 9.18 -2.36 28.55
CA VAL A 367 8.60 -3.56 27.92
C VAL A 367 7.95 -3.13 26.61
N THR A 368 8.46 -3.65 25.49
CA THR A 368 7.90 -3.35 24.18
C THR A 368 6.65 -4.20 23.96
N LEU A 369 5.49 -3.55 23.88
CA LEU A 369 4.20 -4.17 23.55
C LEU A 369 4.04 -4.16 22.03
N LEU A 370 4.26 -5.31 21.40
CA LEU A 370 4.42 -5.43 19.96
C LEU A 370 3.13 -5.97 19.33
N VAL A 371 2.31 -5.07 18.75
CA VAL A 371 1.12 -5.46 17.99
C VAL A 371 1.55 -6.21 16.74
N LYS A 372 1.04 -7.44 16.57
CA LYS A 372 1.43 -8.41 15.54
C LYS A 372 1.81 -7.74 14.19
N PRO A 373 3.10 -7.76 13.80
CA PRO A 373 3.58 -7.02 12.65
C PRO A 373 3.22 -7.76 11.35
N ARG A 374 3.25 -7.02 10.24
CA ARG A 374 3.20 -7.56 8.87
C ARG A 374 4.58 -7.50 8.21
N TYR A 375 5.38 -6.51 8.58
CA TYR A 375 6.71 -6.28 8.04
C TYR A 375 7.80 -6.68 9.03
N TYR A 376 8.92 -7.12 8.50
CA TYR A 376 10.18 -7.25 9.24
C TYR A 376 11.28 -6.43 8.58
N ASP A 377 12.29 -6.06 9.37
CA ASP A 377 13.57 -5.51 8.91
C ASP A 377 14.72 -6.53 9.08
N PHE A 378 15.97 -6.06 9.04
CA PHE A 378 17.15 -6.90 9.07
C PHE A 378 17.46 -7.53 10.42
N PHE A 379 17.02 -6.93 11.55
CA PHE A 379 17.33 -7.41 12.90
C PHE A 379 16.11 -7.94 13.65
N THR A 380 14.90 -7.43 13.37
CA THR A 380 13.64 -7.82 14.04
C THR A 380 13.33 -9.31 13.95
N ARG A 381 13.78 -10.00 12.89
CA ARG A 381 13.66 -11.47 12.78
C ARG A 381 14.57 -12.24 13.77
N GLY A 382 15.52 -11.59 14.43
CA GLY A 382 16.25 -12.12 15.58
C GLY A 382 15.45 -12.07 16.89
N LEU A 383 14.53 -11.10 17.04
CA LEU A 383 13.78 -10.90 18.27
C LEU A 383 12.87 -12.08 18.61
N MET A 384 12.62 -12.30 19.90
CA MET A 384 11.86 -13.43 20.43
C MET A 384 10.70 -12.93 21.31
N PRO A 385 9.45 -13.37 21.06
CA PRO A 385 8.32 -13.06 21.94
C PRO A 385 8.52 -13.66 23.33
N MET A 386 8.09 -12.94 24.37
CA MET A 386 8.30 -13.25 25.79
C MET A 386 9.77 -13.29 26.24
N HIS A 387 10.68 -12.75 25.44
CA HIS A 387 12.09 -12.55 25.81
C HIS A 387 12.60 -11.15 25.43
N HIS A 388 12.37 -10.68 24.20
CA HIS A 388 12.73 -9.32 23.78
C HIS A 388 11.52 -8.36 23.72
N TYR A 389 10.31 -8.88 23.66
CA TYR A 389 9.07 -8.09 23.60
C TYR A 389 7.87 -8.91 24.08
N TRP A 390 6.79 -8.22 24.45
CA TRP A 390 5.49 -8.84 24.75
C TRP A 390 4.60 -8.79 23.49
N PRO A 391 4.08 -9.92 22.98
CA PRO A 391 3.19 -9.92 21.81
C PRO A 391 1.79 -9.42 22.19
N ILE A 392 1.22 -8.53 21.38
CA ILE A 392 -0.16 -8.04 21.55
C ILE A 392 -1.07 -8.63 20.48
N ASN A 393 -2.18 -9.23 20.92
CA ASN A 393 -3.22 -9.74 20.04
C ASN A 393 -3.91 -8.57 19.30
N LYS A 394 -3.89 -8.62 17.97
CA LYS A 394 -4.43 -7.56 17.10
C LYS A 394 -5.96 -7.54 17.02
N ASP A 395 -6.63 -8.64 17.35
CA ASP A 395 -8.10 -8.72 17.27
C ASP A 395 -8.79 -8.27 18.57
N ASP A 396 -8.05 -8.14 19.69
CA ASP A 396 -8.51 -7.50 20.94
C ASP A 396 -7.38 -6.70 21.63
N GLU A 397 -6.82 -5.73 20.88
CA GLU A 397 -5.66 -4.91 21.30
C GLU A 397 -5.81 -4.34 22.72
N CYS A 398 -6.98 -3.83 23.08
CA CYS A 398 -7.18 -3.15 24.36
C CYS A 398 -7.18 -4.10 25.56
N ARG A 399 -7.70 -5.34 25.43
CA ARG A 399 -7.61 -6.33 26.51
C ARG A 399 -6.20 -6.88 26.64
N SER A 400 -5.56 -7.20 25.52
CA SER A 400 -4.20 -7.76 25.50
C SER A 400 -3.17 -6.77 26.06
N ILE A 401 -3.27 -5.47 25.71
CA ILE A 401 -2.46 -4.40 26.33
C ILE A 401 -2.75 -4.30 27.83
N LYS A 402 -4.01 -4.34 28.25
CA LYS A 402 -4.37 -4.25 29.66
C LYS A 402 -3.81 -5.42 30.47
N PHE A 403 -3.92 -6.65 29.96
CA PHE A 403 -3.38 -7.84 30.60
C PHE A 403 -1.85 -7.73 30.74
N ALA A 404 -1.13 -7.34 29.68
CA ALA A 404 0.32 -7.14 29.72
C ALA A 404 0.76 -6.12 30.80
N VAL A 405 0.03 -5.01 30.94
CA VAL A 405 0.30 -3.95 31.93
C VAL A 405 -0.07 -4.38 33.36
N GLU A 406 -1.23 -5.00 33.57
CA GLU A 406 -1.66 -5.49 34.89
C GLU A 406 -0.78 -6.66 35.37
N TRP A 407 -0.35 -7.55 34.47
CA TRP A 407 0.60 -8.63 34.76
C TRP A 407 2.00 -8.08 35.09
N GLY A 408 2.57 -7.20 34.26
CA GLY A 408 3.92 -6.71 34.48
C GLY A 408 4.05 -5.88 35.76
N ASN A 409 3.03 -5.08 36.11
CA ASN A 409 2.98 -4.31 37.35
C ASN A 409 2.66 -5.15 38.60
N THR A 410 2.44 -6.46 38.46
CA THR A 410 2.28 -7.40 39.59
C THR A 410 3.44 -8.40 39.72
N HIS A 411 4.31 -8.48 38.71
CA HIS A 411 5.48 -9.36 38.67
C HIS A 411 6.77 -8.53 38.57
N GLU A 412 6.90 -7.55 39.49
CA GLU A 412 7.91 -6.50 39.43
C GLU A 412 9.31 -6.99 39.86
N GLN A 413 9.43 -7.67 41.01
CA GLN A 413 10.57 -8.54 41.38
C GLN A 413 10.27 -9.35 42.65
N GLU A 414 11.14 -10.29 43.03
CA GLU A 414 11.02 -11.07 44.26
C GLU A 414 11.11 -10.21 45.53
N LYS A 415 10.43 -10.66 46.60
CA LYS A 415 10.83 -10.36 47.98
C LYS A 415 11.69 -11.52 48.46
N GLU A 416 12.85 -11.24 49.05
CA GLU A 416 13.62 -12.27 49.77
C GLU A 416 12.76 -12.88 50.89
N VAL A 417 12.30 -14.12 50.71
CA VAL A 417 11.69 -14.89 51.79
C VAL A 417 12.79 -15.70 52.46
N VAL A 418 13.51 -15.04 53.38
CA VAL A 418 14.51 -15.70 54.23
C VAL A 418 13.79 -16.63 55.21
N VAL A 419 13.55 -17.87 54.80
CA VAL A 419 12.95 -18.90 55.66
C VAL A 419 13.99 -19.39 56.68
N LEU A 420 13.94 -18.81 57.87
CA LEU A 420 14.87 -19.12 58.95
C LEU A 420 14.53 -20.48 59.61
N PHE A 421 14.89 -21.59 58.95
CA PHE A 421 14.76 -22.93 59.52
C PHE A 421 15.83 -23.21 60.59
N SER A 422 15.60 -22.67 61.78
CA SER A 422 16.24 -23.16 63.00
C SER A 422 15.48 -24.40 63.53
N LEU A 423 16.24 -25.41 63.98
CA LEU A 423 15.77 -26.60 64.68
C LEU A 423 14.89 -27.58 63.88
N LEU A 424 15.50 -28.56 63.21
CA LEU A 424 15.52 -29.97 63.65
C LEU A 424 16.34 -30.87 62.69
N ALA A 425 16.93 -31.94 63.23
CA ALA A 425 17.58 -33.08 62.52
C ALA A 425 18.68 -32.77 61.45
N PRO A 426 19.97 -32.73 61.84
CA PRO A 426 21.10 -32.63 60.89
C PRO A 426 21.48 -34.00 60.31
N SER A 427 20.64 -34.58 59.45
CA SER A 427 20.94 -35.80 58.68
C SER A 427 20.03 -35.91 57.45
N LEU A 428 20.58 -36.32 56.29
CA LEU A 428 19.86 -36.62 55.05
C LEU A 428 19.02 -35.47 54.47
N LEU A 429 19.61 -34.65 53.58
CA LEU A 429 18.97 -34.14 52.35
C LEU A 429 19.93 -33.31 51.48
N GLU A 430 20.62 -33.93 50.52
CA GLU A 430 21.13 -33.21 49.34
C GLU A 430 19.99 -33.01 48.33
N MET A 431 19.04 -32.12 48.64
CA MET A 431 18.12 -31.59 47.62
C MET A 431 18.69 -30.32 47.02
N LYS A 432 19.22 -30.44 45.79
CA LYS A 432 19.54 -29.28 44.95
C LYS A 432 18.27 -28.45 44.74
N SER A 433 18.35 -27.15 44.98
CA SER A 433 17.21 -26.24 44.78
C SER A 433 16.81 -26.20 43.31
N LEU A 434 15.57 -26.59 43.03
CA LEU A 434 15.03 -26.57 41.68
C LEU A 434 14.62 -25.13 41.32
N HIS A 435 15.55 -24.35 40.77
CA HIS A 435 15.25 -23.04 40.21
C HIS A 435 14.26 -23.20 39.05
N VAL A 436 13.00 -22.82 39.28
CA VAL A 436 11.99 -22.59 38.25
C VAL A 436 11.99 -21.09 37.98
N PRO A 437 12.46 -20.61 36.80
CA PRO A 437 12.46 -19.19 36.51
C PRO A 437 11.02 -18.67 36.43
N SER A 438 10.63 -17.81 37.38
CA SER A 438 9.49 -16.93 37.18
C SER A 438 9.90 -15.91 36.12
N LEU A 439 9.23 -15.89 34.97
CA LEU A 439 9.46 -14.85 33.97
C LEU A 439 8.98 -13.51 34.55
N GLN A 440 9.83 -12.49 34.56
CA GLN A 440 9.52 -11.17 35.11
C GLN A 440 9.50 -10.12 33.99
N ALA A 441 8.75 -9.04 34.21
CA ALA A 441 8.73 -7.92 33.26
C ALA A 441 10.13 -7.30 33.06
N GLN A 442 10.96 -7.30 34.13
CA GLN A 442 12.34 -6.83 34.07
C GLN A 442 13.26 -7.69 33.19
N ASP A 443 13.04 -9.00 33.09
CA ASP A 443 13.85 -9.87 32.22
C ASP A 443 13.68 -9.50 30.75
N ILE A 444 12.44 -9.19 30.35
CA ILE A 444 12.10 -8.75 28.99
C ILE A 444 12.74 -7.39 28.70
N VAL A 445 12.73 -6.47 29.67
CA VAL A 445 13.43 -5.18 29.55
C VAL A 445 14.93 -5.37 29.42
N LYS A 446 15.53 -6.26 30.25
CA LYS A 446 16.97 -6.50 30.24
C LYS A 446 17.41 -7.07 28.89
N ALA A 447 16.80 -8.17 28.43
CA ALA A 447 17.18 -8.81 27.17
C ALA A 447 16.94 -7.91 25.94
N ALA A 448 15.87 -7.09 25.94
CA ALA A 448 15.68 -6.07 24.90
C ALA A 448 16.80 -5.01 24.91
N SER A 449 17.24 -4.58 26.09
CA SER A 449 18.31 -3.59 26.25
C SER A 449 19.69 -4.16 25.94
N ASP A 450 19.98 -5.39 26.36
CA ASP A 450 21.19 -6.14 26.02
C ASP A 450 21.31 -6.25 24.50
N PHE A 451 20.26 -6.70 23.81
CA PHE A 451 20.21 -6.78 22.35
C PHE A 451 20.47 -5.42 21.66
N VAL A 452 19.85 -4.34 22.18
CA VAL A 452 20.05 -2.97 21.66
C VAL A 452 21.49 -2.49 21.78
N HIS A 453 22.15 -2.77 22.91
CA HIS A 453 23.49 -2.24 23.22
C HIS A 453 24.64 -3.14 22.74
N GLU A 454 24.44 -4.45 22.75
CA GLU A 454 25.47 -5.44 22.40
C GLU A 454 25.35 -5.88 20.93
N ASP A 455 24.14 -6.17 20.45
CA ASP A 455 23.89 -6.77 19.12
C ASP A 455 23.47 -5.78 18.03
N LEU A 456 22.88 -4.62 18.38
CA LEU A 456 22.43 -3.59 17.43
C LEU A 456 23.34 -2.35 17.38
N LYS A 457 24.59 -2.46 17.85
CA LYS A 457 25.62 -1.39 17.76
C LYS A 457 26.09 -1.13 16.33
N MET A 458 26.57 0.09 16.04
CA MET A 458 26.95 0.48 14.67
C MET A 458 28.06 -0.38 14.04
N ASP A 459 28.98 -0.94 14.84
CA ASP A 459 29.97 -1.90 14.34
C ASP A 459 29.30 -3.10 13.64
N TYR A 460 28.27 -3.69 14.26
CA TYR A 460 27.52 -4.79 13.68
C TYR A 460 26.56 -4.34 12.57
N VAL A 461 26.07 -3.10 12.57
CA VAL A 461 25.34 -2.55 11.41
C VAL A 461 26.24 -2.52 10.17
N TYR A 462 27.48 -2.04 10.30
CA TYR A 462 28.45 -2.06 9.20
C TYR A 462 28.88 -3.49 8.81
N ASP A 463 29.08 -4.38 9.77
CA ASP A 463 29.43 -5.79 9.46
C ASP A 463 28.27 -6.52 8.77
N TYR A 464 27.02 -6.24 9.13
CA TYR A 464 25.85 -6.79 8.44
C TYR A 464 25.80 -6.33 6.98
N MET A 465 26.01 -5.03 6.73
CA MET A 465 26.10 -4.50 5.36
C MET A 465 27.28 -5.12 4.58
N PHE A 466 28.43 -5.28 5.23
CA PHE A 466 29.61 -5.91 4.63
C PHE A 466 29.33 -7.35 4.20
N HIS A 467 28.79 -8.17 5.09
CA HIS A 467 28.48 -9.57 4.79
C HIS A 467 27.35 -9.71 3.77
N LEU A 468 26.25 -8.97 3.91
CA LEU A 468 25.12 -9.00 2.96
C LEU A 468 25.57 -8.68 1.53
N LEU A 469 26.35 -7.61 1.35
CA LEU A 469 26.86 -7.22 0.03
C LEU A 469 27.92 -8.21 -0.48
N SER A 470 28.76 -8.75 0.40
CA SER A 470 29.78 -9.75 0.03
C SER A 470 29.17 -11.09 -0.41
N GLU A 471 28.10 -11.57 0.23
CA GLU A 471 27.38 -12.76 -0.23
C GLU A 471 26.58 -12.49 -1.51
N TYR A 472 25.94 -11.32 -1.64
CA TYR A 472 25.26 -10.92 -2.86
C TYR A 472 26.19 -10.93 -4.08
N ALA A 473 27.41 -10.39 -3.95
CA ALA A 473 28.41 -10.38 -5.02
C ALA A 473 28.77 -11.79 -5.53
N LYS A 474 28.85 -12.79 -4.64
CA LYS A 474 29.16 -14.19 -5.01
C LYS A 474 28.07 -14.83 -5.87
N LEU A 475 26.84 -14.32 -5.81
CA LEU A 475 25.72 -14.78 -6.63
C LEU A 475 25.69 -14.11 -8.02
N MET A 476 26.35 -12.96 -8.20
CA MET A 476 26.38 -12.26 -9.48
C MET A 476 27.09 -13.09 -10.57
N ARG A 477 26.44 -13.19 -11.75
CA ARG A 477 26.93 -13.95 -12.92
C ARG A 477 27.49 -13.05 -14.02
N TYR A 478 27.71 -11.77 -13.73
CA TYR A 478 28.23 -10.77 -14.68
C TYR A 478 29.07 -9.73 -13.94
N LYS A 479 29.97 -9.04 -14.65
CA LYS A 479 30.69 -7.88 -14.09
C LYS A 479 29.83 -6.61 -14.14
N PRO A 480 29.74 -5.83 -13.05
CA PRO A 480 29.09 -4.51 -13.07
C PRO A 480 29.70 -3.56 -14.10
N THR A 481 28.91 -2.55 -14.49
CA THR A 481 29.30 -1.54 -15.48
C THR A 481 28.60 -0.23 -15.13
N ILE A 482 29.30 0.91 -15.20
CA ILE A 482 28.71 2.23 -14.92
C ILE A 482 27.53 2.49 -15.88
N PRO A 483 26.30 2.74 -15.39
CA PRO A 483 25.14 3.05 -16.24
C PRO A 483 25.29 4.41 -16.93
N LYS A 484 24.74 4.55 -18.15
CA LYS A 484 24.88 5.76 -18.99
C LYS A 484 24.40 7.07 -18.34
N LYS A 485 23.48 7.01 -17.36
CA LYS A 485 22.96 8.18 -16.63
C LYS A 485 23.43 8.24 -15.17
N ALA A 486 24.38 7.39 -14.77
CA ALA A 486 24.95 7.42 -13.44
C ALA A 486 26.01 8.53 -13.30
N TRP A 487 26.15 9.06 -12.09
CA TRP A 487 27.24 9.98 -11.72
C TRP A 487 27.97 9.46 -10.48
N GLU A 488 29.24 9.86 -10.31
CA GLU A 488 30.05 9.47 -9.16
C GLU A 488 29.64 10.21 -7.88
N ILE A 489 29.66 9.50 -6.74
CA ILE A 489 29.34 10.04 -5.41
C ILE A 489 30.43 9.63 -4.41
N CYS A 490 30.80 10.59 -3.56
CA CYS A 490 31.72 10.48 -2.44
C CYS A 490 31.20 11.38 -1.29
N SER A 491 31.81 11.28 -0.10
CA SER A 491 31.31 11.98 1.09
C SER A 491 31.32 13.50 0.93
N GLU A 492 32.29 14.08 0.22
CA GLU A 492 32.39 15.51 -0.08
C GLU A 492 31.23 15.96 -0.99
N VAL A 493 30.94 15.16 -2.02
CA VAL A 493 29.86 15.43 -2.98
C VAL A 493 28.48 15.38 -2.32
N LEU A 494 28.29 14.60 -1.26
CA LEU A 494 27.07 14.64 -0.45
C LEU A 494 27.11 15.76 0.60
N ALA A 495 28.12 15.78 1.48
CA ALA A 495 28.17 16.69 2.62
C ALA A 495 28.30 18.16 2.20
N CYS A 496 29.15 18.50 1.23
CA CYS A 496 29.34 19.88 0.79
C CYS A 496 28.22 20.39 -0.14
N LYS A 497 27.30 19.51 -0.61
CA LYS A 497 26.07 19.89 -1.33
C LYS A 497 24.81 19.83 -0.44
N ALA A 498 24.91 19.27 0.75
CA ALA A 498 23.83 19.21 1.72
C ALA A 498 23.52 20.61 2.28
N THR A 499 22.26 20.85 2.69
CA THR A 499 21.95 22.07 3.46
C THR A 499 22.64 22.00 4.83
N GLU A 500 22.88 23.13 5.49
CA GLU A 500 23.55 23.21 6.80
C GLU A 500 23.01 22.19 7.83
N LEU A 501 21.67 22.06 7.92
CA LEU A 501 21.01 21.08 8.77
C LEU A 501 21.34 19.63 8.38
N HIS A 502 21.31 19.29 7.09
CA HIS A 502 21.66 17.93 6.65
C HIS A 502 23.16 17.66 6.83
N ASN A 503 24.02 18.62 6.48
CA ASN A 503 25.47 18.53 6.64
C ASN A 503 25.82 18.18 8.10
N LYS A 504 25.24 18.88 9.08
CA LYS A 504 25.44 18.57 10.51
C LYS A 504 25.23 17.08 10.85
N PHE A 505 24.11 16.48 10.42
CA PHE A 505 23.79 15.07 10.72
C PHE A 505 24.71 14.09 9.98
N LEU A 506 25.16 14.43 8.76
CA LEU A 506 26.17 13.67 8.03
C LEU A 506 27.53 13.72 8.76
N MET A 507 27.97 14.91 9.18
CA MET A 507 29.22 15.12 9.92
C MET A 507 29.21 14.39 11.28
N GLU A 508 28.10 14.46 12.02
CA GLU A 508 27.92 13.73 13.30
C GLU A 508 27.97 12.21 13.13
N SER A 509 27.57 11.68 11.97
CA SER A 509 27.58 10.24 11.65
C SER A 509 28.80 9.77 10.84
N MET A 510 29.79 10.63 10.62
CA MET A 510 30.98 10.28 9.84
C MET A 510 31.89 9.27 10.57
N VAL A 511 32.27 8.20 9.87
CA VAL A 511 33.29 7.25 10.34
C VAL A 511 34.65 7.94 10.39
N LYS A 512 35.36 7.89 11.52
CA LYS A 512 36.59 8.67 11.73
C LYS A 512 37.70 8.29 10.73
N GLY A 513 37.83 7.01 10.41
CA GLY A 513 38.73 6.47 9.37
C GLY A 513 38.55 4.95 9.21
N PRO A 514 39.46 4.27 8.49
CA PRO A 514 39.48 2.81 8.40
C PRO A 514 39.56 2.17 9.80
N THR A 515 39.03 0.95 9.93
CA THR A 515 39.19 0.15 11.16
C THR A 515 40.22 -0.96 10.98
N ASP A 516 41.08 -1.11 12.00
CA ASP A 516 42.03 -2.22 12.12
C ASP A 516 41.33 -3.54 12.50
N VAL A 517 40.11 -3.46 13.05
CA VAL A 517 39.31 -4.61 13.47
C VAL A 517 38.73 -5.33 12.24
N ARG A 518 38.90 -6.65 12.17
CA ARG A 518 38.28 -7.49 11.12
C ARG A 518 36.76 -7.59 11.40
N PRO A 519 35.88 -7.61 10.38
CA PRO A 519 34.46 -7.88 10.57
C PRO A 519 34.22 -9.18 11.36
N CYS A 520 33.13 -9.23 12.12
CA CYS A 520 32.73 -10.41 12.87
C CYS A 520 32.57 -11.66 11.97
N ASN A 521 32.73 -12.85 12.55
CA ASN A 521 32.55 -14.11 11.83
C ASN A 521 31.05 -14.39 11.62
N MET A 522 30.58 -14.34 10.35
CA MET A 522 29.17 -14.56 10.03
C MET A 522 28.72 -16.00 10.39
N PRO A 523 27.62 -16.19 11.14
CA PRO A 523 27.13 -17.51 11.47
C PRO A 523 26.62 -18.28 10.23
N PRO A 524 26.71 -19.62 10.24
CA PRO A 524 26.18 -20.45 9.16
C PRO A 524 24.65 -20.40 9.10
N PRO A 525 24.03 -20.71 7.94
CA PRO A 525 22.58 -20.83 7.82
C PRO A 525 22.02 -21.83 8.83
N TYR A 526 20.74 -21.66 9.19
CA TYR A 526 20.05 -22.63 10.05
C TYR A 526 19.93 -23.99 9.37
N ASP A 527 20.11 -25.08 10.13
CA ASP A 527 19.68 -26.42 9.69
C ASP A 527 18.14 -26.43 9.46
N PRO A 528 17.62 -27.07 8.40
CA PRO A 528 16.19 -27.08 8.10
C PRO A 528 15.27 -27.72 9.16
N ARG A 529 15.77 -28.46 10.16
CA ARG A 529 14.98 -28.84 11.35
C ARG A 529 15.08 -27.77 12.41
N ALA A 530 16.28 -27.28 12.72
CA ALA A 530 16.49 -26.18 13.67
C ALA A 530 15.66 -24.93 13.33
N PHE A 531 15.62 -24.54 12.06
CA PHE A 531 14.82 -23.41 11.57
C PHE A 531 13.31 -23.60 11.80
N ARG A 532 12.78 -24.79 11.47
CA ARG A 532 11.37 -25.13 11.73
C ARG A 532 11.04 -25.19 13.23
N THR A 533 11.99 -25.62 14.07
CA THR A 533 11.84 -25.57 15.53
C THR A 533 11.82 -24.12 16.04
N LEU A 534 12.70 -23.24 15.55
CA LEU A 534 12.71 -21.81 15.89
C LEU A 534 11.37 -21.14 15.54
N LEU A 535 10.89 -21.31 14.31
CA LEU A 535 9.61 -20.73 13.86
C LEU A 535 8.42 -21.26 14.68
N ARG A 536 8.39 -22.56 14.98
CA ARG A 536 7.38 -23.16 15.89
C ARG A 536 7.48 -22.60 17.30
N SER A 537 8.69 -22.39 17.82
CA SER A 537 8.88 -21.82 19.16
C SER A 537 8.34 -20.40 19.23
N LYS A 538 8.60 -19.55 18.23
CA LYS A 538 8.04 -18.20 18.17
C LYS A 538 6.51 -18.22 18.11
N ALA A 539 5.92 -19.06 17.26
CA ALA A 539 4.47 -19.23 17.17
C ALA A 539 3.85 -19.70 18.50
N ASN A 540 4.41 -20.75 19.11
CA ASN A 540 3.93 -21.29 20.39
C ASN A 540 3.98 -20.25 21.52
N SER A 541 5.05 -19.44 21.61
CA SER A 541 5.15 -18.37 22.61
C SER A 541 4.09 -17.27 22.41
N VAL A 542 3.71 -16.93 21.18
CA VAL A 542 2.63 -15.98 20.91
C VAL A 542 1.28 -16.59 21.30
N SER A 543 0.99 -17.82 20.86
CA SER A 543 -0.30 -18.46 21.16
C SER A 543 -0.47 -18.84 22.64
N LEU A 544 0.62 -18.99 23.41
CA LEU A 544 0.54 -19.12 24.86
C LEU A 544 -0.01 -17.85 25.51
N VAL A 545 0.46 -16.67 25.10
CA VAL A 545 -0.05 -15.36 25.58
C VAL A 545 -1.49 -15.16 25.16
N GLU A 546 -1.82 -15.43 23.89
CA GLU A 546 -3.19 -15.35 23.37
C GLU A 546 -4.16 -16.25 24.17
N LEU A 547 -3.73 -17.46 24.57
CA LEU A 547 -4.54 -18.35 25.42
C LEU A 547 -4.70 -17.83 26.86
N THR A 548 -3.66 -17.24 27.46
CA THR A 548 -3.78 -16.64 28.81
C THR A 548 -4.67 -15.40 28.83
N ASP A 549 -4.60 -14.55 27.80
CA ASP A 549 -5.45 -13.35 27.64
C ASP A 549 -6.96 -13.71 27.67
N PHE A 550 -7.33 -14.88 27.15
CA PHE A 550 -8.73 -15.33 27.09
C PHE A 550 -9.21 -16.11 28.33
N GLN A 551 -8.34 -16.75 29.10
CA GLN A 551 -8.76 -17.63 30.20
C GLN A 551 -8.85 -16.97 31.58
N PHE A 552 -8.16 -15.86 31.85
CA PHE A 552 -8.07 -15.27 33.19
C PHE A 552 -8.48 -13.78 33.25
N PRO A 553 -9.78 -13.47 33.41
CA PRO A 553 -10.22 -12.11 33.70
C PRO A 553 -9.74 -11.67 35.09
N ALA A 554 -8.97 -10.58 35.17
CA ALA A 554 -8.23 -10.12 36.34
C ALA A 554 -9.05 -9.68 37.59
N LYS A 555 -10.35 -10.00 37.67
CA LYS A 555 -11.21 -9.70 38.83
C LYS A 555 -12.23 -10.81 39.15
N MET A 556 -11.75 -12.01 39.48
CA MET A 556 -12.57 -13.00 40.19
C MET A 556 -12.37 -12.91 41.71
N LYS A 557 -12.98 -11.89 42.34
CA LYS A 557 -13.11 -11.85 43.81
C LYS A 557 -14.07 -12.95 44.26
N TRP A 558 -13.53 -14.07 44.72
CA TRP A 558 -14.30 -15.09 45.41
C TRP A 558 -14.89 -14.53 46.71
N PRO A 559 -16.21 -14.61 46.94
CA PRO A 559 -16.79 -14.39 48.26
C PRO A 559 -16.50 -15.62 49.12
N MET A 560 -15.28 -15.71 49.67
CA MET A 560 -14.89 -16.76 50.60
C MET A 560 -15.70 -16.65 51.91
N PRO A 561 -16.42 -17.72 52.32
CA PRO A 561 -16.84 -17.85 53.71
C PRO A 561 -15.60 -17.95 54.62
N SER A 562 -15.71 -17.45 55.84
CA SER A 562 -14.63 -17.53 56.83
C SER A 562 -14.31 -18.99 57.21
N GLY A 563 -13.06 -19.45 57.01
CA GLY A 563 -12.57 -20.63 57.75
C GLY A 563 -11.67 -21.65 57.04
N TRP A 564 -11.07 -21.38 55.88
CA TRP A 564 -10.09 -22.32 55.27
C TRP A 564 -8.80 -21.61 54.85
N GLN A 565 -7.65 -22.19 55.22
CA GLN A 565 -6.33 -21.80 54.72
C GLN A 565 -5.89 -22.76 53.60
N PHE A 566 -5.18 -22.22 52.60
CA PHE A 566 -4.71 -23.01 51.46
C PHE A 566 -3.45 -23.82 51.76
N ILE A 567 -3.36 -25.00 51.13
CA ILE A 567 -2.09 -25.55 50.64
C ILE A 567 -2.29 -25.80 49.14
N VAL A 568 -1.44 -25.20 48.30
CA VAL A 568 -1.40 -25.43 46.85
C VAL A 568 0.03 -25.74 46.47
N TYR A 569 0.26 -26.91 45.87
CA TYR A 569 1.52 -27.24 45.20
C TYR A 569 1.44 -26.82 43.72
N GLY A 570 2.56 -26.35 43.18
CA GLY A 570 2.61 -25.71 41.86
C GLY A 570 2.57 -26.67 40.67
N SER A 571 1.89 -26.22 39.62
CA SER A 571 2.22 -26.41 38.20
C SER A 571 2.77 -27.78 37.74
N PHE A 572 1.87 -28.75 37.48
CA PHE A 572 1.96 -29.63 36.30
C PHE A 572 0.63 -30.35 36.04
N VAL A 573 0.12 -30.28 34.81
CA VAL A 573 -0.89 -31.22 34.29
C VAL A 573 -0.41 -31.74 32.94
N VAL A 574 0.33 -32.85 32.98
CA VAL A 574 0.60 -33.66 31.79
C VAL A 574 -0.63 -34.55 31.55
N ALA A 575 -1.21 -34.48 30.35
CA ALA A 575 -2.26 -35.41 29.96
C ALA A 575 -1.65 -36.80 29.69
N LEU A 576 -2.12 -37.82 30.42
CA LEU A 576 -1.79 -39.22 30.15
C LEU A 576 -2.98 -40.13 30.45
N VAL A 577 -3.14 -41.18 29.65
CA VAL A 577 -4.34 -42.01 29.52
C VAL A 577 -4.47 -43.01 30.67
N CYS A 578 -5.68 -43.19 31.17
CA CYS A 578 -6.14 -44.46 31.73
C CYS A 578 -7.60 -44.72 31.34
N ILE A 579 -7.90 -45.98 30.99
CA ILE A 579 -9.24 -46.52 30.73
C ILE A 579 -9.47 -47.60 31.80
N VAL A 580 -10.69 -47.70 32.38
CA VAL A 580 -11.37 -48.97 32.73
C VAL A 580 -12.80 -48.75 33.26
N HIS A 581 -13.68 -49.65 32.84
CA HIS A 581 -15.12 -49.87 33.05
C HIS A 581 -15.77 -49.66 34.44
N SER A 582 -17.04 -49.21 34.43
CA SER A 582 -18.28 -49.93 34.84
C SER A 582 -19.52 -49.11 34.34
N ILE A 583 -20.68 -49.59 33.85
CA ILE A 583 -21.52 -50.82 34.04
C ILE A 583 -22.41 -50.71 35.31
N ASP A 584 -23.76 -50.65 35.29
CA ASP A 584 -24.80 -50.48 34.22
C ASP A 584 -25.83 -49.39 34.68
N GLU A 585 -27.13 -49.20 34.37
CA GLU A 585 -28.34 -49.92 33.85
C GLU A 585 -29.19 -48.95 32.96
N ILE A 586 -30.07 -49.33 31.99
CA ILE A 586 -31.35 -50.09 32.01
C ILE A 586 -32.45 -49.32 32.81
N ARG A 587 -33.66 -48.93 32.32
CA ARG A 587 -34.59 -49.41 31.26
C ARG A 587 -35.50 -48.27 30.68
N PHE A 588 -36.05 -48.50 29.46
CA PHE A 588 -37.47 -48.40 28.97
C PHE A 588 -38.54 -47.63 29.80
N GLU A 589 -39.61 -47.02 29.26
CA GLU A 589 -40.17 -46.77 27.89
C GLU A 589 -41.11 -45.51 27.98
N SER A 590 -42.05 -45.03 27.12
CA SER A 590 -42.79 -45.32 25.84
C SER A 590 -43.44 -43.97 25.38
N LEU A 591 -44.38 -43.71 24.45
CA LEU A 591 -45.12 -44.33 23.30
C LEU A 591 -45.82 -43.11 22.58
N PHE A 592 -45.95 -42.96 21.25
CA PHE A 592 -47.16 -43.30 20.43
C PHE A 592 -47.01 -42.80 18.95
N LYS A 593 -47.12 -43.71 17.95
CA LYS A 593 -47.97 -43.69 16.71
C LYS A 593 -47.95 -42.50 15.70
N LEU A 594 -48.10 -42.67 14.36
CA LEU A 594 -48.15 -43.84 13.43
C LEU A 594 -48.05 -43.43 11.91
N ASP A 595 -47.48 -44.30 11.04
CA ASP A 595 -47.85 -44.69 9.63
C ASP A 595 -48.08 -43.69 8.44
N ARG A 596 -48.04 -44.06 7.12
CA ARG A 596 -47.29 -45.07 6.27
C ARG A 596 -47.73 -45.02 4.76
N ILE A 597 -46.80 -45.26 3.80
CA ILE A 597 -47.00 -45.99 2.47
C ILE A 597 -47.90 -45.26 1.40
N PRO A 598 -47.96 -45.56 0.05
CA PRO A 598 -47.45 -46.67 -0.82
C PRO A 598 -46.57 -46.26 -2.06
N PHE A 599 -46.63 -47.02 -3.18
CA PHE A 599 -45.59 -47.25 -4.21
C PHE A 599 -46.21 -47.50 -5.64
N HIS A 600 -45.43 -47.34 -6.72
CA HIS A 600 -45.55 -47.97 -8.08
C HIS A 600 -46.60 -47.55 -9.19
N GLN A 601 -46.09 -46.89 -10.25
CA GLN A 601 -46.04 -47.26 -11.70
C GLN A 601 -47.30 -47.57 -12.61
N SER A 602 -47.37 -46.84 -13.76
CA SER A 602 -47.44 -47.33 -15.19
C SER A 602 -48.70 -47.20 -16.12
N ILE A 603 -48.42 -46.89 -17.42
CA ILE A 603 -49.13 -47.17 -18.72
C ILE A 603 -50.32 -46.30 -19.29
N ARG A 604 -50.00 -45.57 -20.39
CA ARG A 604 -50.66 -45.33 -21.74
C ARG A 604 -52.11 -44.84 -22.03
N GLU A 605 -52.14 -43.74 -22.81
CA GLU A 605 -52.77 -43.50 -24.16
C GLU A 605 -54.28 -43.24 -24.45
N ALA A 606 -54.50 -42.15 -25.21
CA ALA A 606 -55.60 -41.84 -26.17
C ALA A 606 -57.02 -41.52 -25.59
N ILE A 607 -57.98 -40.86 -26.26
CA ILE A 607 -58.39 -40.78 -27.69
C ILE A 607 -59.05 -39.40 -28.04
N LEU A 608 -58.76 -38.86 -29.25
CA LEU A 608 -59.46 -37.79 -30.05
C LEU A 608 -59.70 -36.37 -29.43
N GLY A 609 -59.65 -35.28 -30.21
CA GLY A 609 -59.26 -35.14 -31.63
C GLY A 609 -59.55 -33.75 -32.27
N ASN A 610 -59.35 -33.71 -33.61
CA ASN A 610 -59.71 -32.67 -34.60
C ASN A 610 -58.86 -31.39 -34.76
N THR A 611 -58.74 -30.98 -36.03
CA THR A 611 -58.03 -29.80 -36.57
C THR A 611 -59.04 -28.85 -37.28
N PRO A 612 -58.68 -27.93 -38.21
CA PRO A 612 -58.74 -26.49 -37.97
C PRO A 612 -59.79 -25.73 -38.85
N PRO A 613 -59.85 -24.39 -38.70
CA PRO A 613 -59.80 -23.52 -39.89
C PRO A 613 -58.73 -22.41 -39.71
N ASN A 614 -58.04 -21.84 -40.71
CA ASN A 614 -58.45 -21.23 -42.00
C ASN A 614 -59.37 -19.99 -41.87
N SER A 615 -59.23 -18.91 -42.66
CA SER A 615 -58.10 -18.36 -43.43
C SER A 615 -58.51 -17.04 -44.12
N THR A 616 -57.83 -15.92 -43.86
CA THR A 616 -57.97 -14.65 -44.63
C THR A 616 -56.66 -13.87 -44.51
N ILE A 617 -55.72 -14.01 -45.45
CA ILE A 617 -55.62 -13.25 -46.70
C ILE A 617 -55.50 -11.74 -46.46
N PHE A 618 -54.27 -11.23 -46.58
CA PHE A 618 -53.98 -9.96 -47.27
C PHE A 618 -52.81 -10.18 -48.23
N LEU A 619 -52.76 -9.42 -49.33
CA LEU A 619 -51.92 -9.76 -50.48
C LEU A 619 -50.43 -9.53 -50.26
N ALA A 620 -49.62 -10.45 -50.77
CA ALA A 620 -48.20 -10.22 -50.98
C ALA A 620 -47.98 -9.43 -52.29
N THR A 621 -47.41 -8.24 -52.21
CA THR A 621 -46.75 -7.58 -53.35
C THR A 621 -45.33 -8.10 -53.49
N THR A 622 -45.05 -8.83 -54.56
CA THR A 622 -43.70 -9.31 -54.87
C THR A 622 -42.80 -8.16 -55.33
N THR A 623 -41.95 -7.68 -54.43
CA THR A 623 -40.74 -6.93 -54.82
C THR A 623 -39.62 -7.94 -55.07
N THR A 624 -39.15 -8.05 -56.30
CA THR A 624 -38.03 -8.93 -56.65
C THR A 624 -36.72 -8.36 -56.11
N GLU A 625 -36.24 -8.86 -54.99
CA GLU A 625 -34.86 -8.57 -54.56
C GLU A 625 -33.87 -9.19 -55.53
N ILE A 626 -33.15 -8.32 -56.25
CA ILE A 626 -31.95 -8.70 -57.00
C ILE A 626 -30.90 -9.12 -55.96
N PRO A 627 -30.31 -10.33 -56.03
CA PRO A 627 -29.35 -10.78 -55.04
C PRO A 627 -28.10 -9.89 -55.06
N LYS A 628 -27.98 -9.00 -54.07
CA LYS A 628 -26.76 -8.22 -53.85
C LYS A 628 -25.59 -9.20 -53.65
N LYS A 629 -24.60 -9.15 -54.54
CA LYS A 629 -23.36 -9.93 -54.38
C LYS A 629 -22.75 -9.65 -53.00
N PRO A 630 -22.25 -10.67 -52.28
CA PRO A 630 -21.62 -10.44 -50.99
C PRO A 630 -20.40 -9.53 -51.16
N GLN A 631 -20.45 -8.32 -50.62
CA GLN A 631 -19.28 -7.44 -50.52
C GLN A 631 -18.26 -8.11 -49.61
N HIS A 632 -17.05 -8.32 -50.13
CA HIS A 632 -16.03 -9.13 -49.49
C HIS A 632 -15.32 -8.32 -48.39
N LYS A 633 -15.93 -8.26 -47.19
CA LYS A 633 -15.39 -7.49 -46.05
C LYS A 633 -13.92 -7.84 -45.80
N ILE A 634 -13.07 -6.84 -45.86
CA ILE A 634 -11.62 -6.97 -45.69
C ILE A 634 -11.34 -7.27 -44.21
N GLN A 635 -10.64 -8.37 -43.95
CA GLN A 635 -10.21 -8.76 -42.61
C GLN A 635 -8.70 -8.59 -42.47
N PHE A 636 -8.24 -8.23 -41.28
CA PHE A 636 -6.83 -8.10 -40.92
C PHE A 636 -6.44 -9.21 -39.94
N PRO A 637 -6.25 -10.48 -40.39
CA PRO A 637 -5.83 -11.57 -39.51
C PRO A 637 -4.44 -11.29 -38.92
N LEU A 638 -4.21 -11.73 -37.67
CA LEU A 638 -2.91 -11.52 -37.01
C LEU A 638 -1.82 -12.39 -37.63
N ASN A 639 -0.64 -11.82 -37.84
CA ASN A 639 0.51 -12.57 -38.35
C ASN A 639 1.48 -12.99 -37.22
N CYS A 640 1.24 -14.16 -36.65
CA CYS A 640 2.09 -14.74 -35.59
C CYS A 640 3.20 -15.70 -36.10
N THR A 641 3.59 -15.67 -37.39
CA THR A 641 4.51 -16.69 -37.95
C THR A 641 6.01 -16.47 -37.65
N PHE A 642 6.39 -15.45 -36.89
CA PHE A 642 7.78 -15.10 -36.61
C PHE A 642 8.14 -15.37 -35.15
N GLY A 643 9.24 -16.09 -34.91
CA GLY A 643 9.68 -16.45 -33.56
C GLY A 643 10.54 -15.38 -32.88
N ILE A 644 10.35 -15.23 -31.57
CA ILE A 644 11.20 -14.49 -30.60
C ILE A 644 11.26 -12.97 -30.79
N ASN A 645 11.48 -12.44 -31.99
CA ASN A 645 11.49 -11.00 -32.29
C ASN A 645 10.27 -10.62 -33.14
N LEU A 646 9.12 -10.39 -32.49
CA LEU A 646 7.95 -9.84 -33.16
C LEU A 646 8.13 -8.32 -33.43
N THR A 647 7.90 -7.91 -34.67
CA THR A 647 7.90 -6.50 -35.10
C THR A 647 6.63 -6.19 -35.87
N CYS A 648 6.13 -4.96 -35.76
CA CYS A 648 4.90 -4.55 -36.44
C CYS A 648 5.05 -4.54 -37.96
N PRO A 649 4.16 -5.22 -38.72
CA PRO A 649 4.31 -5.32 -40.17
C PRO A 649 4.32 -3.95 -40.86
N ALA A 650 5.17 -3.79 -41.88
CA ALA A 650 5.32 -2.52 -42.60
C ALA A 650 3.99 -2.03 -43.20
N ASN A 651 3.17 -2.97 -43.70
CA ASN A 651 1.87 -2.70 -44.32
C ASN A 651 0.69 -2.93 -43.35
N TYR A 652 0.92 -2.94 -42.03
CA TYR A 652 -0.08 -3.45 -41.07
C TYR A 652 -1.37 -2.62 -41.00
N TYR A 653 -1.26 -1.29 -41.08
CA TYR A 653 -2.40 -0.40 -41.22
C TYR A 653 -2.29 0.39 -42.52
N PRO A 654 -3.27 0.32 -43.42
CA PRO A 654 -3.34 1.21 -44.57
C PRO A 654 -3.53 2.65 -44.09
N THR A 655 -2.59 3.52 -44.45
CA THR A 655 -2.58 4.96 -44.10
C THR A 655 -3.72 5.75 -44.74
N SER A 656 -4.35 5.19 -45.77
CA SER A 656 -5.64 5.61 -46.30
C SER A 656 -6.46 4.39 -46.70
N PHE A 657 -7.75 4.41 -46.37
CA PHE A 657 -8.74 3.55 -46.98
C PHE A 657 -9.55 4.41 -47.96
N PRO A 658 -9.84 3.95 -49.19
CA PRO A 658 -10.83 4.61 -50.03
C PRO A 658 -12.18 4.52 -49.33
N SER A 659 -12.77 5.66 -49.00
CA SER A 659 -14.19 5.72 -48.70
C SER A 659 -14.96 5.39 -49.97
N GLN A 660 -16.01 4.57 -49.85
CA GLN A 660 -17.10 4.57 -50.83
C GLN A 660 -18.04 5.72 -50.49
N ASP A 661 -17.55 6.96 -50.61
CA ASP A 661 -18.40 8.14 -50.49
C ASP A 661 -19.33 8.22 -51.71
N ASP A 662 -20.60 8.54 -51.44
CA ASP A 662 -21.59 9.08 -52.37
C ASP A 662 -21.92 8.30 -53.66
N GLN A 663 -22.59 7.16 -53.49
CA GLN A 663 -23.87 6.92 -54.21
C GLN A 663 -24.77 5.87 -53.55
N ASP A 664 -26.08 6.18 -53.48
CA ASP A 664 -27.20 5.28 -53.22
C ASP A 664 -27.23 4.46 -51.91
N SER A 665 -27.00 5.11 -50.77
CA SER A 665 -27.62 4.71 -49.48
C SER A 665 -27.85 5.90 -48.55
N PRO A 666 -29.04 6.04 -47.92
CA PRO A 666 -29.34 7.17 -47.04
C PRO A 666 -28.56 7.04 -45.73
N SER A 667 -27.52 7.86 -45.57
CA SER A 667 -26.67 7.88 -44.38
C SER A 667 -27.37 8.51 -43.18
N THR A 668 -28.17 7.71 -42.46
CA THR A 668 -28.77 8.09 -41.16
C THR A 668 -27.69 8.13 -40.08
N THR A 669 -26.82 9.14 -40.11
CA THR A 669 -25.71 9.30 -39.16
C THR A 669 -26.24 9.56 -37.75
N THR A 670 -26.20 8.54 -36.90
CA THR A 670 -26.75 8.56 -35.54
C THR A 670 -25.99 9.56 -34.64
N THR A 671 -26.74 10.27 -33.80
CA THR A 671 -26.18 11.13 -32.73
C THR A 671 -25.59 10.25 -31.63
N CYS A 672 -24.43 10.62 -31.09
CA CYS A 672 -23.85 9.92 -29.94
C CYS A 672 -24.72 10.09 -28.68
N PRO A 673 -24.72 9.11 -27.75
CA PRO A 673 -25.34 9.23 -26.43
C PRO A 673 -24.98 10.52 -25.70
N ASP A 674 -25.92 11.06 -24.92
CA ASP A 674 -25.81 12.42 -24.35
C ASP A 674 -24.64 12.57 -23.34
N TYR A 675 -24.10 11.46 -22.82
CA TYR A 675 -22.91 11.48 -21.97
C TYR A 675 -21.62 11.90 -22.71
N PHE A 676 -21.56 11.82 -24.04
CA PHE A 676 -20.41 12.27 -24.84
C PHE A 676 -20.15 13.78 -24.66
N ARG A 677 -21.18 14.56 -24.29
CA ARG A 677 -21.06 16.01 -24.00
C ARG A 677 -20.03 16.33 -22.91
N TRP A 678 -19.76 15.39 -22.00
CA TRP A 678 -18.78 15.58 -20.94
C TRP A 678 -17.33 15.64 -21.45
N ILE A 679 -17.03 15.19 -22.68
CA ILE A 679 -15.73 15.40 -23.33
C ILE A 679 -15.39 16.90 -23.40
N TYR A 680 -16.37 17.77 -23.62
CA TYR A 680 -16.16 19.23 -23.66
C TYR A 680 -15.81 19.81 -22.28
N GLU A 681 -16.32 19.23 -21.20
CA GLU A 681 -16.06 19.67 -19.82
C GLU A 681 -14.71 19.13 -19.32
N ASP A 682 -14.38 17.87 -19.62
CA ASP A 682 -13.08 17.26 -19.30
C ASP A 682 -11.93 18.00 -20.00
N LEU A 683 -12.12 18.38 -21.27
CA LEU A 683 -11.12 19.11 -22.05
C LEU A 683 -11.17 20.65 -21.85
N ARG A 684 -12.18 21.17 -21.16
CA ARG A 684 -12.39 22.62 -20.92
C ARG A 684 -11.16 23.36 -20.37
N PRO A 685 -10.35 22.80 -19.43
CA PRO A 685 -9.20 23.51 -18.84
C PRO A 685 -8.09 23.90 -19.83
N TRP A 686 -8.09 23.30 -21.03
CA TRP A 686 -7.11 23.57 -22.09
C TRP A 686 -7.70 24.28 -23.31
N LYS A 687 -8.97 24.69 -23.27
CA LYS A 687 -9.68 25.26 -24.43
C LYS A 687 -9.02 26.54 -24.98
N GLU A 688 -8.49 27.38 -24.09
CA GLU A 688 -7.88 28.67 -24.43
C GLU A 688 -6.36 28.54 -24.57
N THR A 689 -5.70 28.07 -23.52
CA THR A 689 -4.25 27.85 -23.43
C THR A 689 -3.73 26.80 -24.42
N GLY A 690 -4.49 25.72 -24.62
CA GLY A 690 -4.01 24.50 -25.25
C GLY A 690 -3.08 23.69 -24.36
N ILE A 691 -2.44 22.69 -24.95
CA ILE A 691 -1.53 21.75 -24.30
C ILE A 691 -0.13 21.93 -24.88
N THR A 692 0.83 22.27 -24.02
CA THR A 692 2.25 22.37 -24.40
C THR A 692 2.95 21.01 -24.25
N ARG A 693 4.16 20.93 -24.81
CA ARG A 693 5.04 19.77 -24.66
C ARG A 693 5.46 19.55 -23.20
N GLU A 694 5.83 20.63 -22.49
CA GLU A 694 6.19 20.62 -21.06
C GLU A 694 5.08 20.02 -20.19
N MET A 695 3.82 20.37 -20.48
CA MET A 695 2.67 19.88 -19.71
C MET A 695 2.51 18.35 -19.81
N VAL A 696 2.88 17.75 -20.95
CA VAL A 696 2.86 16.29 -21.17
C VAL A 696 4.14 15.63 -20.67
N GLU A 697 5.30 16.12 -21.10
CA GLU A 697 6.62 15.50 -20.87
C GLU A 697 7.14 15.68 -19.44
N GLU A 698 6.92 16.84 -18.82
CA GLU A 698 7.51 17.18 -17.51
C GLU A 698 6.52 17.13 -16.35
N ARG A 699 5.24 17.48 -16.59
CA ARG A 699 4.24 17.60 -15.52
C ARG A 699 3.27 16.42 -15.44
N ALA A 700 2.59 16.07 -16.53
CA ALA A 700 1.63 14.97 -16.52
C ALA A 700 2.31 13.59 -16.43
N SER A 701 3.51 13.44 -16.98
CA SER A 701 4.33 12.22 -16.92
C SER A 701 4.54 11.72 -15.47
N VAL A 702 4.68 12.64 -14.50
CA VAL A 702 4.93 12.38 -13.08
C VAL A 702 3.85 11.51 -12.42
N GLU A 703 2.61 11.53 -12.90
CA GLU A 703 1.49 10.77 -12.34
C GLU A 703 0.98 9.65 -13.26
N SER A 704 1.74 9.33 -14.30
CA SER A 704 1.36 8.39 -15.36
C SER A 704 2.12 7.05 -15.30
N ASN A 705 1.59 6.07 -16.02
CA ASN A 705 2.16 4.74 -16.20
C ASN A 705 2.87 4.60 -17.56
N PHE A 706 2.29 5.19 -18.61
CA PHE A 706 2.88 5.22 -19.95
C PHE A 706 2.50 6.50 -20.70
N ARG A 707 3.34 6.85 -21.67
CA ARG A 707 3.06 7.80 -22.75
C ARG A 707 2.67 7.03 -24.01
N LEU A 708 1.67 7.52 -24.71
CA LEU A 708 1.25 7.04 -26.03
C LEU A 708 1.42 8.18 -27.02
N VAL A 709 2.13 7.90 -28.11
CA VAL A 709 2.16 8.73 -29.31
C VAL A 709 1.51 7.96 -30.44
N ILE A 710 0.58 8.60 -31.15
CA ILE A 710 0.05 8.11 -32.43
C ILE A 710 0.59 9.03 -33.51
N LEU A 711 1.23 8.45 -34.53
CA LEU A 711 1.81 9.17 -35.66
C LEU A 711 1.54 8.41 -36.96
N ASN A 712 0.88 9.05 -37.93
CA ASN A 712 0.43 8.45 -39.20
C ASN A 712 -0.35 7.13 -39.00
N GLY A 713 -1.19 7.06 -37.96
CA GLY A 713 -1.98 5.86 -37.62
C GLY A 713 -1.20 4.71 -36.96
N ARG A 714 0.10 4.85 -36.72
CA ARG A 714 0.93 3.87 -35.98
C ARG A 714 1.10 4.32 -34.53
N ALA A 715 1.12 3.38 -33.59
CA ALA A 715 1.13 3.64 -32.14
C ALA A 715 2.49 3.31 -31.50
N TYR A 716 2.97 4.20 -30.64
CA TYR A 716 4.26 4.09 -29.96
C TYR A 716 4.09 4.32 -28.46
N ILE A 717 4.68 3.46 -27.63
CA ILE A 717 4.56 3.46 -26.16
C ILE A 717 5.92 3.67 -25.50
N GLU A 718 6.04 4.70 -24.66
CA GLU A 718 7.10 4.80 -23.65
C GLU A 718 6.52 4.42 -22.28
N LYS A 719 7.10 3.41 -21.60
CA LYS A 719 6.62 2.98 -20.27
C LYS A 719 7.40 3.68 -19.15
N TYR A 720 6.67 4.28 -18.20
CA TYR A 720 7.22 4.95 -17.02
C TYR A 720 7.08 4.13 -15.73
N ARG A 721 5.94 3.44 -15.55
CA ARG A 721 5.60 2.64 -14.35
C ARG A 721 4.70 1.47 -14.74
N LYS A 722 4.97 0.28 -14.20
CA LYS A 722 4.14 -0.92 -14.38
C LYS A 722 2.69 -0.62 -13.99
N GLY A 723 1.72 -1.16 -14.73
CA GLY A 723 0.32 -1.14 -14.31
C GLY A 723 0.11 -2.01 -13.06
N PHE A 724 -1.00 -1.77 -12.34
CA PHE A 724 -1.55 -2.83 -11.50
C PHE A 724 -2.17 -3.86 -12.44
N GLU A 725 -1.72 -5.12 -12.40
CA GLU A 725 -2.18 -6.18 -13.33
C GLU A 725 -2.04 -5.74 -14.81
N THR A 726 -2.71 -6.41 -15.75
CA THR A 726 -2.64 -6.12 -17.20
C THR A 726 -3.48 -4.92 -17.66
N ARG A 727 -3.77 -3.97 -16.75
CA ARG A 727 -4.56 -2.77 -17.06
C ARG A 727 -3.96 -1.91 -18.17
N ASP A 728 -2.63 -1.71 -18.16
CA ASP A 728 -1.96 -0.94 -19.21
C ASP A 728 -1.97 -1.70 -20.55
N LEU A 729 -1.77 -3.02 -20.51
CA LEU A 729 -1.79 -3.92 -21.66
C LEU A 729 -3.16 -3.95 -22.36
N PHE A 730 -4.27 -4.11 -21.61
CA PHE A 730 -5.61 -4.15 -22.21
C PHE A 730 -6.10 -2.77 -22.66
N THR A 731 -5.70 -1.67 -22.01
CA THR A 731 -5.92 -0.31 -22.57
C THR A 731 -5.13 -0.08 -23.86
N GLN A 732 -3.87 -0.54 -23.94
CA GLN A 732 -3.07 -0.51 -25.18
C GLN A 732 -3.73 -1.37 -26.28
N TRP A 733 -4.21 -2.56 -25.95
CA TRP A 733 -4.97 -3.43 -26.86
C TRP A 733 -6.23 -2.76 -27.41
N GLY A 734 -7.04 -2.13 -26.54
CA GLY A 734 -8.26 -1.41 -26.94
C GLY A 734 -7.99 -0.27 -27.91
N ILE A 735 -6.92 0.51 -27.70
CA ILE A 735 -6.50 1.59 -28.60
C ILE A 735 -6.02 1.02 -29.96
N LEU A 736 -5.36 -0.14 -29.98
CA LEU A 736 -5.05 -0.84 -31.23
C LEU A 736 -6.31 -1.34 -31.95
N GLN A 737 -7.33 -1.79 -31.22
CA GLN A 737 -8.62 -2.15 -31.84
C GLN A 737 -9.34 -0.93 -32.42
N LEU A 738 -9.23 0.24 -31.78
CA LEU A 738 -9.74 1.51 -32.31
C LEU A 738 -9.04 1.89 -33.63
N LEU A 739 -7.72 1.74 -33.72
CA LEU A 739 -6.96 1.96 -34.95
C LEU A 739 -7.31 0.94 -36.05
N ARG A 740 -7.63 -0.31 -35.70
CA ARG A 740 -8.15 -1.33 -36.63
C ARG A 740 -9.56 -0.99 -37.14
N ARG A 741 -10.42 -0.42 -36.28
CA ARG A 741 -11.79 -0.04 -36.60
C ARG A 741 -11.86 1.21 -37.49
N TYR A 742 -11.00 2.20 -37.20
CA TYR A 742 -10.97 3.49 -37.89
C TYR A 742 -9.56 3.84 -38.45
N PRO A 743 -9.00 3.04 -39.39
CA PRO A 743 -7.67 3.30 -39.96
C PRO A 743 -7.56 4.70 -40.57
N GLY A 744 -6.49 5.43 -40.25
CA GLY A 744 -6.21 6.77 -40.76
C GLY A 744 -7.16 7.89 -40.31
N LYS A 745 -8.25 7.61 -39.57
CA LYS A 745 -9.23 8.64 -39.16
C LYS A 745 -8.84 9.39 -37.88
N LEU A 746 -7.94 8.83 -37.05
CA LEU A 746 -7.39 9.53 -35.86
C LEU A 746 -6.22 10.43 -36.26
N PRO A 747 -6.15 11.67 -35.72
CA PRO A 747 -5.02 12.57 -35.94
C PRO A 747 -3.75 12.13 -35.18
N ASP A 748 -2.61 12.67 -35.59
CA ASP A 748 -1.36 12.61 -34.81
C ASP A 748 -1.61 13.18 -33.40
N LEU A 749 -1.24 12.45 -32.35
CA LEU A 749 -1.41 12.88 -30.96
C LEU A 749 -0.32 12.35 -30.01
N ASP A 750 -0.24 12.95 -28.82
CA ASP A 750 0.77 12.71 -27.80
C ASP A 750 0.12 12.87 -26.42
N LEU A 751 -0.03 11.78 -25.67
CA LEU A 751 -0.73 11.76 -24.38
C LEU A 751 -0.03 10.89 -23.34
N VAL A 752 -0.36 11.10 -22.07
CA VAL A 752 0.05 10.23 -20.95
C VAL A 752 -1.16 9.69 -20.19
N PHE A 753 -1.04 8.45 -19.72
CA PHE A 753 -2.14 7.67 -19.15
C PHE A 753 -1.77 7.11 -17.77
N SER A 754 -2.70 7.17 -16.80
CA SER A 754 -2.53 6.63 -15.45
C SER A 754 -3.60 5.59 -15.12
N VAL A 755 -3.20 4.37 -14.79
CA VAL A 755 -4.11 3.21 -14.63
C VAL A 755 -4.59 2.98 -13.19
N SER A 756 -4.28 3.90 -12.27
CA SER A 756 -4.57 3.81 -10.83
C SER A 756 -5.96 4.34 -10.45
N ASP A 757 -6.62 3.68 -9.48
CA ASP A 757 -8.03 3.87 -9.05
C ASP A 757 -8.43 5.27 -8.50
N LYS A 758 -7.54 6.27 -8.56
CA LYS A 758 -7.75 7.61 -7.96
C LYS A 758 -7.18 8.72 -8.84
N PRO A 759 -7.96 9.76 -9.16
CA PRO A 759 -7.43 10.99 -9.70
C PRO A 759 -6.62 11.75 -8.63
N VAL A 760 -5.65 12.54 -9.11
CA VAL A 760 -4.65 13.23 -8.26
C VAL A 760 -4.45 14.70 -8.62
N ILE A 761 -4.90 15.11 -9.81
CA ILE A 761 -4.78 16.49 -10.32
C ILE A 761 -5.98 17.29 -9.81
N LYS A 762 -5.83 18.01 -8.70
CA LYS A 762 -6.93 18.79 -8.09
C LYS A 762 -7.23 20.07 -8.86
N SER A 763 -8.50 20.45 -8.94
CA SER A 763 -8.92 21.70 -9.59
C SER A 763 -8.48 22.95 -8.81
N ALA A 764 -8.51 22.90 -7.48
CA ALA A 764 -8.11 24.00 -6.60
C ALA A 764 -6.67 24.50 -6.88
N ASP A 765 -5.74 23.58 -7.15
CA ASP A 765 -4.31 23.86 -7.36
C ASP A 765 -4.03 24.67 -8.66
N TYR A 766 -5.03 24.81 -9.53
CA TYR A 766 -4.96 25.50 -10.84
C TYR A 766 -6.05 26.58 -11.02
N SER A 767 -6.83 26.91 -9.99
CA SER A 767 -7.99 27.81 -10.09
C SER A 767 -7.77 29.22 -9.50
N THR A 768 -6.60 29.52 -8.95
CA THR A 768 -6.38 30.73 -8.13
C THR A 768 -5.62 31.84 -8.87
N GLY A 769 -6.37 32.77 -9.47
CA GLY A 769 -5.87 34.06 -9.95
C GLY A 769 -5.52 34.13 -11.46
N PRO A 770 -5.29 35.34 -12.00
CA PRO A 770 -5.15 35.57 -13.44
C PRO A 770 -3.87 34.98 -14.06
N ASN A 771 -2.92 34.51 -13.24
CA ASN A 771 -1.67 33.89 -13.67
C ASN A 771 -1.61 32.39 -13.28
N ALA A 772 -2.75 31.75 -13.00
CA ALA A 772 -2.77 30.33 -12.63
C ALA A 772 -2.29 29.45 -13.80
N PRO A 773 -1.35 28.51 -13.58
CA PRO A 773 -0.82 27.66 -14.65
C PRO A 773 -1.87 26.64 -15.09
N ALA A 774 -1.99 26.41 -16.40
CA ALA A 774 -2.87 25.38 -16.94
C ALA A 774 -2.53 23.98 -16.35
N PRO A 775 -3.53 23.14 -16.05
CA PRO A 775 -3.33 21.83 -15.40
C PRO A 775 -2.58 20.83 -16.30
N PRO A 776 -1.93 19.80 -15.74
CA PRO A 776 -1.31 18.73 -16.52
C PRO A 776 -2.39 17.80 -17.15
N PRO A 777 -2.38 17.57 -18.47
CA PRO A 777 -3.35 16.71 -19.13
C PRO A 777 -3.05 15.23 -18.90
N LEU A 778 -3.90 14.56 -18.11
CA LEU A 778 -3.70 13.17 -17.71
C LEU A 778 -4.96 12.33 -17.99
N PHE A 779 -4.82 11.31 -18.83
CA PHE A 779 -5.89 10.34 -19.09
C PHE A 779 -6.01 9.33 -17.95
N ARG A 780 -7.25 9.04 -17.53
CA ARG A 780 -7.59 8.11 -16.43
C ARG A 780 -8.92 7.41 -16.71
N TYR A 781 -9.19 6.33 -15.96
CA TYR A 781 -10.50 5.66 -15.99
C TYR A 781 -11.61 6.38 -15.19
N CYS A 782 -11.24 7.34 -14.32
CA CYS A 782 -12.18 8.06 -13.47
C CYS A 782 -11.72 9.47 -13.09
N GLY A 783 -12.69 10.32 -12.74
CA GLY A 783 -12.51 11.66 -12.18
C GLY A 783 -13.36 11.88 -10.91
N THR A 784 -13.30 13.09 -10.36
CA THR A 784 -14.14 13.59 -9.24
C THR A 784 -14.50 15.05 -9.51
N ASP A 785 -15.48 15.62 -8.79
CA ASP A 785 -15.85 17.03 -8.93
C ASP A 785 -14.72 18.02 -8.55
N ASP A 786 -13.75 17.56 -7.76
CA ASP A 786 -12.57 18.33 -7.33
C ASP A 786 -11.28 18.02 -8.11
N THR A 787 -11.35 17.25 -9.22
CA THR A 787 -10.16 16.91 -10.03
C THR A 787 -10.34 17.14 -11.54
N LEU A 788 -9.21 17.31 -12.24
CA LEU A 788 -9.13 17.65 -13.66
C LEU A 788 -8.44 16.51 -14.44
N SER A 789 -9.10 15.35 -14.49
CA SER A 789 -8.62 14.17 -15.23
C SER A 789 -9.44 13.96 -16.49
N ILE A 790 -8.80 13.63 -17.61
CA ILE A 790 -9.49 13.33 -18.87
C ILE A 790 -9.96 11.88 -18.80
N VAL A 791 -11.27 11.64 -18.86
CA VAL A 791 -11.81 10.30 -18.59
C VAL A 791 -11.89 9.46 -19.86
N PHE A 792 -11.48 8.20 -19.75
CA PHE A 792 -11.37 7.24 -20.85
C PHE A 792 -11.95 5.87 -20.46
N PRO A 793 -12.53 5.08 -21.41
CA PRO A 793 -13.03 3.74 -21.13
C PRO A 793 -11.98 2.81 -20.51
N ASP A 794 -12.42 1.95 -19.60
CA ASP A 794 -11.53 1.10 -18.81
C ASP A 794 -11.06 -0.16 -19.54
N TRP A 795 -9.98 -0.76 -19.06
CA TRP A 795 -9.35 -1.93 -19.68
C TRP A 795 -10.29 -3.14 -19.80
N SER A 796 -11.24 -3.32 -18.87
CA SER A 796 -12.08 -4.52 -18.79
C SER A 796 -13.13 -4.61 -19.90
N PHE A 797 -13.33 -3.55 -20.70
CA PHE A 797 -14.12 -3.66 -21.93
C PHE A 797 -13.53 -4.69 -22.92
N TRP A 798 -12.20 -4.90 -22.89
CA TRP A 798 -11.50 -5.94 -23.65
C TRP A 798 -11.11 -7.17 -22.80
N GLY A 799 -11.63 -7.27 -21.57
CA GLY A 799 -11.38 -8.34 -20.62
C GLY A 799 -10.36 -8.02 -19.52
N TRP A 800 -10.33 -8.86 -18.50
CA TRP A 800 -9.44 -8.78 -17.34
C TRP A 800 -9.14 -10.20 -16.85
N ALA A 801 -8.00 -10.74 -17.31
CA ALA A 801 -7.67 -12.16 -17.27
C ALA A 801 -7.41 -12.70 -15.85
N GLU A 802 -6.80 -11.88 -14.99
CA GLU A 802 -6.36 -12.22 -13.64
C GLU A 802 -7.53 -12.50 -12.68
N VAL A 803 -8.74 -12.04 -13.04
CA VAL A 803 -10.01 -12.29 -12.34
C VAL A 803 -11.06 -12.96 -13.23
N ASN A 804 -10.68 -13.43 -14.42
CA ASN A 804 -11.53 -14.13 -15.40
C ASN A 804 -12.82 -13.36 -15.80
N ILE A 805 -12.75 -12.03 -15.89
CA ILE A 805 -13.83 -11.20 -16.44
C ILE A 805 -13.60 -11.08 -17.95
N LYS A 806 -14.57 -11.58 -18.73
CA LYS A 806 -14.53 -11.61 -20.20
C LYS A 806 -14.72 -10.21 -20.82
N PRO A 807 -14.29 -10.01 -22.09
CA PRO A 807 -14.69 -8.89 -22.93
C PRO A 807 -16.18 -8.51 -22.82
N TRP A 808 -16.48 -7.22 -23.01
CA TRP A 808 -17.78 -6.65 -22.68
C TRP A 808 -18.94 -7.27 -23.46
N GLU A 809 -18.81 -7.50 -24.76
CA GLU A 809 -19.87 -8.07 -25.61
C GLU A 809 -20.30 -9.45 -25.11
N ARG A 810 -19.34 -10.37 -24.93
CA ARG A 810 -19.61 -11.71 -24.40
C ARG A 810 -20.07 -11.70 -22.94
N MET A 811 -19.52 -10.81 -22.11
CA MET A 811 -19.98 -10.68 -20.73
C MET A 811 -21.45 -10.21 -20.68
N LEU A 812 -21.85 -9.31 -21.58
CA LEU A 812 -23.22 -8.81 -21.70
C LEU A 812 -24.17 -9.89 -22.25
N GLU A 813 -23.71 -10.74 -23.18
CA GLU A 813 -24.44 -11.94 -23.60
C GLU A 813 -24.62 -12.95 -22.45
N GLU A 814 -23.56 -13.26 -21.70
CA GLU A 814 -23.61 -14.21 -20.57
C GLU A 814 -24.47 -13.68 -19.41
N LEU A 815 -24.41 -12.37 -19.13
CA LEU A 815 -25.30 -11.70 -18.17
C LEU A 815 -26.77 -11.86 -18.61
N LYS A 816 -27.09 -11.54 -19.86
CA LYS A 816 -28.45 -11.64 -20.42
C LYS A 816 -28.98 -13.08 -20.49
N GLN A 817 -28.11 -14.07 -20.74
CA GLN A 817 -28.47 -15.50 -20.75
C GLN A 817 -28.66 -16.10 -19.35
N GLY A 818 -27.91 -15.61 -18.36
CA GLY A 818 -28.01 -16.05 -16.97
C GLY A 818 -29.16 -15.41 -16.18
N ASP A 819 -29.92 -14.50 -16.81
CA ASP A 819 -30.85 -13.63 -16.11
C ASP A 819 -32.28 -14.19 -15.99
N LYS A 820 -33.09 -13.48 -15.20
CA LYS A 820 -34.53 -13.70 -15.00
C LYS A 820 -35.29 -12.39 -15.14
N ARG A 821 -36.61 -12.47 -15.38
CA ARG A 821 -37.50 -11.31 -15.21
C ARG A 821 -37.37 -10.81 -13.77
N TRP A 822 -37.42 -9.50 -13.56
CA TRP A 822 -37.23 -8.89 -12.24
C TRP A 822 -38.13 -9.49 -11.15
N MET A 823 -39.39 -9.76 -11.49
CA MET A 823 -40.37 -10.42 -10.60
C MET A 823 -39.94 -11.80 -10.09
N ASP A 824 -39.19 -12.58 -10.89
CA ASP A 824 -38.78 -13.96 -10.62
C ASP A 824 -37.46 -14.06 -9.81
N LYS A 825 -36.96 -12.92 -9.31
CA LYS A 825 -35.73 -12.79 -8.52
C LYS A 825 -36.00 -12.74 -7.03
N GLU A 826 -34.99 -13.06 -6.22
CA GLU A 826 -35.08 -12.95 -4.77
C GLU A 826 -35.30 -11.51 -4.31
N ALA A 827 -36.28 -11.27 -3.44
CA ALA A 827 -36.76 -9.94 -3.05
C ALA A 827 -35.81 -9.11 -2.14
N HIS A 828 -34.53 -9.46 -2.09
CA HIS A 828 -33.50 -8.86 -1.23
C HIS A 828 -32.45 -8.09 -2.04
N ALA A 829 -31.72 -7.20 -1.39
CA ALA A 829 -30.54 -6.57 -1.97
C ALA A 829 -29.28 -7.45 -1.83
N HIS A 830 -28.54 -7.61 -2.93
CA HIS A 830 -27.32 -8.42 -2.98
C HIS A 830 -26.05 -7.58 -3.11
N TRP A 831 -25.01 -7.96 -2.36
CA TRP A 831 -23.63 -7.54 -2.61
C TRP A 831 -22.64 -8.69 -2.38
N LYS A 832 -21.62 -8.79 -3.24
CA LYS A 832 -20.46 -9.65 -3.02
C LYS A 832 -19.18 -8.90 -3.38
N GLY A 833 -18.17 -8.93 -2.50
CA GLY A 833 -16.90 -8.26 -2.76
C GLY A 833 -15.92 -8.20 -1.60
N THR A 834 -14.73 -7.66 -1.85
CA THR A 834 -13.65 -7.59 -0.85
C THR A 834 -13.80 -6.33 0.03
N PRO A 835 -13.78 -6.46 1.39
CA PRO A 835 -14.12 -5.38 2.32
C PRO A 835 -12.94 -4.41 2.62
N LEU A 836 -12.27 -3.92 1.57
CA LEU A 836 -11.05 -3.09 1.70
C LEU A 836 -11.32 -1.64 2.11
N SER A 837 -12.51 -1.11 1.83
CA SER A 837 -12.88 0.29 2.13
C SER A 837 -13.46 0.45 3.53
N ARG A 838 -13.76 1.69 3.96
CA ARG A 838 -14.63 1.90 5.13
C ARG A 838 -16.06 1.51 4.78
N ASN A 839 -16.58 2.09 3.70
CA ASN A 839 -17.99 1.97 3.32
C ASN A 839 -18.39 0.50 3.09
N ARG A 840 -17.52 -0.35 2.52
CA ARG A 840 -17.77 -1.80 2.38
C ARG A 840 -17.78 -2.58 3.69
N ARG A 841 -17.09 -2.11 4.75
CA ARG A 841 -17.14 -2.71 6.10
C ARG A 841 -18.28 -2.17 6.95
N ASP A 842 -18.70 -0.94 6.71
CA ASP A 842 -19.93 -0.40 7.29
C ASP A 842 -21.16 -1.05 6.62
N LEU A 843 -21.15 -1.29 5.30
CA LEU A 843 -22.20 -2.04 4.58
C LEU A 843 -22.39 -3.47 5.12
N LEU A 844 -21.32 -4.20 5.42
CA LEU A 844 -21.42 -5.60 5.92
C LEU A 844 -22.19 -5.72 7.26
N LYS A 845 -22.40 -4.62 7.99
CA LYS A 845 -23.25 -4.58 9.20
C LYS A 845 -24.75 -4.65 8.88
N CYS A 846 -25.12 -4.42 7.63
CA CYS A 846 -26.48 -4.52 7.13
C CYS A 846 -26.85 -5.96 6.72
N ASN A 847 -25.99 -6.95 6.95
CA ASN A 847 -26.34 -8.35 6.70
C ASN A 847 -27.33 -8.84 7.77
N ILE A 848 -28.07 -9.92 7.47
CA ILE A 848 -29.04 -10.50 8.42
C ILE A 848 -28.39 -10.92 9.75
N SER A 849 -29.13 -10.73 10.84
CA SER A 849 -28.73 -11.08 12.20
C SER A 849 -29.93 -11.58 13.03
N ASP A 850 -29.68 -12.25 14.16
CA ASP A 850 -30.71 -12.79 15.07
C ASP A 850 -31.70 -11.73 15.63
N LYS A 851 -31.46 -10.44 15.38
CA LYS A 851 -32.23 -9.31 15.92
C LYS A 851 -32.83 -8.38 14.87
N GLU A 852 -32.32 -8.43 13.63
CA GLU A 852 -32.63 -7.46 12.59
C GLU A 852 -32.26 -8.00 11.21
N ASP A 853 -33.16 -7.84 10.24
CA ASP A 853 -32.90 -8.03 8.82
C ASP A 853 -33.10 -6.70 8.09
N TRP A 854 -32.07 -6.24 7.38
CA TRP A 854 -32.09 -5.02 6.58
C TRP A 854 -32.55 -5.23 5.14
N GLY A 855 -33.10 -6.41 4.83
CA GLY A 855 -33.49 -6.79 3.47
C GLY A 855 -32.30 -7.09 2.56
N ALA A 856 -31.13 -7.39 3.13
CA ALA A 856 -29.87 -7.50 2.39
C ALA A 856 -29.13 -8.83 2.65
N ARG A 857 -28.45 -9.32 1.61
CA ARG A 857 -27.67 -10.57 1.58
C ARG A 857 -26.26 -10.22 1.09
N LEU A 858 -25.31 -10.20 2.03
CA LEU A 858 -23.99 -9.60 1.83
C LEU A 858 -22.86 -10.62 2.05
N TYR A 859 -21.97 -10.73 1.06
CA TYR A 859 -20.95 -11.77 1.02
C TYR A 859 -19.54 -11.18 0.83
N THR A 860 -18.56 -11.69 1.57
CA THR A 860 -17.15 -11.35 1.36
C THR A 860 -16.54 -12.14 0.19
N LEU A 861 -15.59 -11.54 -0.52
CA LEU A 861 -14.88 -12.15 -1.64
C LEU A 861 -13.36 -12.09 -1.43
N ASP A 862 -12.72 -13.27 -1.51
CA ASP A 862 -11.27 -13.45 -1.39
C ASP A 862 -10.67 -13.88 -2.74
N TRP A 863 -9.94 -12.97 -3.39
CA TRP A 863 -9.28 -13.20 -4.68
C TRP A 863 -8.06 -14.14 -4.62
N LYS A 864 -7.54 -14.47 -3.44
CA LYS A 864 -6.54 -15.55 -3.27
C LYS A 864 -7.24 -16.90 -3.36
N LYS A 865 -8.39 -17.04 -2.70
CA LYS A 865 -9.23 -18.25 -2.73
C LYS A 865 -9.89 -18.49 -4.10
N GLU A 866 -10.53 -17.49 -4.70
CA GLU A 866 -11.20 -17.65 -6.00
C GLU A 866 -10.22 -18.09 -7.10
N ARG A 867 -8.98 -17.57 -7.10
CA ARG A 867 -7.92 -18.01 -8.03
C ARG A 867 -7.50 -19.47 -7.83
N GLN A 868 -7.53 -19.98 -6.59
CA GLN A 868 -7.25 -21.39 -6.29
C GLN A 868 -8.42 -22.32 -6.67
N GLU A 869 -9.66 -21.87 -6.51
CA GLU A 869 -10.86 -22.66 -6.81
C GLU A 869 -11.32 -22.57 -8.28
N GLY A 870 -10.75 -21.66 -9.06
CA GLY A 870 -11.03 -21.48 -10.50
C GLY A 870 -12.20 -20.54 -10.79
N PHE A 871 -12.38 -19.48 -9.97
CA PHE A 871 -13.41 -18.44 -10.10
C PHE A 871 -14.86 -18.94 -10.07
N LYS A 872 -15.07 -20.17 -9.57
CA LYS A 872 -16.38 -20.85 -9.52
C LYS A 872 -17.43 -20.08 -8.70
N GLN A 873 -16.99 -19.24 -7.78
CA GLN A 873 -17.85 -18.49 -6.88
C GLN A 873 -17.87 -16.97 -7.20
N SER A 874 -17.03 -16.50 -8.13
CA SER A 874 -16.96 -15.09 -8.57
C SER A 874 -17.55 -14.80 -9.96
N ASN A 875 -18.19 -15.78 -10.63
CA ASN A 875 -18.90 -15.54 -11.89
C ASN A 875 -19.96 -14.43 -11.74
N LEU A 876 -20.04 -13.49 -12.70
CA LEU A 876 -20.91 -12.31 -12.60
C LEU A 876 -22.38 -12.61 -12.94
N ALA A 877 -22.64 -13.39 -13.99
CA ALA A 877 -23.99 -13.75 -14.43
C ALA A 877 -24.76 -14.52 -13.34
N SER A 878 -24.12 -15.48 -12.67
CA SER A 878 -24.72 -16.23 -11.56
C SER A 878 -25.05 -15.38 -10.32
N GLN A 879 -24.73 -14.08 -10.32
CA GLN A 879 -25.04 -13.13 -9.24
C GLN A 879 -26.19 -12.17 -9.57
N CYS A 880 -26.88 -12.29 -10.72
CA CYS A 880 -28.03 -11.44 -11.08
C CYS A 880 -29.38 -11.91 -10.51
N MET A 881 -29.36 -12.88 -9.58
CA MET A 881 -30.52 -13.61 -9.04
C MET A 881 -31.43 -12.82 -8.07
N HIS A 882 -31.12 -11.56 -7.77
CA HIS A 882 -31.77 -10.75 -6.73
C HIS A 882 -32.37 -9.47 -7.31
N ARG A 883 -33.54 -9.04 -6.81
CA ARG A 883 -34.28 -7.86 -7.29
C ARG A 883 -33.48 -6.55 -7.21
N TYR A 884 -32.56 -6.45 -6.23
CA TYR A 884 -31.74 -5.26 -6.01
C TYR A 884 -30.25 -5.61 -5.96
N LYS A 885 -29.40 -4.80 -6.59
CA LYS A 885 -27.95 -4.99 -6.64
C LYS A 885 -27.25 -3.75 -6.09
N ILE A 886 -26.41 -3.90 -5.07
CA ILE A 886 -25.76 -2.76 -4.42
C ILE A 886 -24.45 -2.43 -5.13
N TYR A 887 -24.29 -1.17 -5.52
CA TYR A 887 -23.00 -0.61 -5.94
C TYR A 887 -22.43 0.30 -4.84
N LEU A 888 -21.15 0.13 -4.54
CA LEU A 888 -20.36 1.06 -3.74
C LEU A 888 -18.86 0.94 -4.00
N GLU A 889 -18.16 2.04 -3.77
CA GLU A 889 -16.74 2.20 -4.07
C GLU A 889 -15.79 1.31 -3.25
N GLY A 890 -14.62 1.06 -3.81
CA GLY A 890 -13.57 0.22 -3.24
C GLY A 890 -12.55 1.06 -2.46
N PHE A 891 -11.27 0.74 -2.64
CA PHE A 891 -10.20 1.61 -2.12
C PHE A 891 -10.23 2.98 -2.81
N GLY A 892 -10.54 3.00 -4.12
CA GLY A 892 -10.94 4.16 -4.93
C GLY A 892 -12.16 3.79 -5.78
N TRP A 893 -12.18 4.23 -7.05
CA TRP A 893 -13.20 3.87 -8.04
C TRP A 893 -13.36 2.34 -8.20
N SER A 894 -14.52 1.88 -8.68
CA SER A 894 -14.86 0.46 -8.77
C SER A 894 -15.52 0.11 -10.11
N VAL A 895 -14.76 -0.53 -11.00
CA VAL A 895 -15.16 -1.00 -12.35
C VAL A 895 -16.41 -1.91 -12.40
N SER A 896 -16.94 -2.32 -11.24
CA SER A 896 -18.12 -3.16 -11.06
C SER A 896 -19.45 -2.53 -11.53
N GLU A 897 -19.52 -1.21 -11.73
CA GLU A 897 -20.78 -0.48 -11.94
C GLU A 897 -21.56 -0.96 -13.17
N LYS A 898 -20.91 -1.04 -14.35
CA LYS A 898 -21.57 -1.51 -15.59
C LYS A 898 -22.11 -2.94 -15.50
N TYR A 899 -21.41 -3.83 -14.81
CA TYR A 899 -21.84 -5.22 -14.59
C TYR A 899 -22.97 -5.36 -13.56
N ILE A 900 -23.20 -4.34 -12.72
CA ILE A 900 -24.29 -4.27 -11.75
C ILE A 900 -25.57 -3.75 -12.42
N LEU A 901 -25.46 -2.69 -13.23
CA LEU A 901 -26.56 -2.16 -14.05
C LEU A 901 -27.08 -3.22 -15.04
N ALA A 902 -26.18 -3.99 -15.66
CA ALA A 902 -26.49 -5.05 -16.62
C ALA A 902 -27.22 -6.30 -16.07
N CYS A 903 -27.52 -6.36 -14.77
CA CYS A 903 -28.17 -7.53 -14.13
C CYS A 903 -29.71 -7.48 -14.14
N ASN A 904 -30.38 -6.63 -14.94
CA ASN A 904 -31.84 -6.36 -14.87
C ASN A 904 -32.37 -6.33 -13.43
N SER A 905 -31.73 -5.54 -12.58
CA SER A 905 -31.98 -5.43 -11.15
C SER A 905 -31.92 -3.96 -10.76
N VAL A 906 -32.74 -3.52 -9.81
CA VAL A 906 -32.70 -2.14 -9.33
C VAL A 906 -31.34 -1.89 -8.70
N THR A 907 -30.54 -1.02 -9.33
CA THR A 907 -29.19 -0.71 -8.84
C THR A 907 -29.29 0.26 -7.66
N LEU A 908 -28.89 -0.20 -6.48
CA LEU A 908 -28.81 0.59 -5.26
C LEU A 908 -27.44 1.27 -5.22
N LEU A 909 -27.37 2.51 -5.70
CA LEU A 909 -26.14 3.27 -5.86
C LEU A 909 -25.79 4.01 -4.57
N VAL A 910 -24.89 3.47 -3.76
CA VAL A 910 -24.34 4.21 -2.60
C VAL A 910 -23.57 5.41 -3.11
N LYS A 911 -23.97 6.62 -2.69
CA LYS A 911 -23.51 7.92 -3.21
C LYS A 911 -22.03 7.90 -3.63
N PRO A 912 -21.75 7.91 -4.94
CA PRO A 912 -20.38 7.88 -5.43
C PRO A 912 -19.65 9.19 -5.17
N ARG A 913 -18.32 9.09 -5.18
CA ARG A 913 -17.34 10.18 -5.17
C ARG A 913 -16.66 10.28 -6.54
N TYR A 914 -16.47 9.15 -7.21
CA TYR A 914 -15.87 9.03 -8.53
C TYR A 914 -16.93 8.93 -9.62
N TYR A 915 -16.62 9.47 -10.80
CA TYR A 915 -17.33 9.20 -12.04
C TYR A 915 -16.38 8.62 -13.08
N ASP A 916 -16.93 7.92 -14.08
CA ASP A 916 -16.22 7.51 -15.29
C ASP A 916 -16.79 8.22 -16.54
N PHE A 917 -16.56 7.65 -17.73
CA PHE A 917 -16.94 8.28 -18.99
C PHE A 917 -18.46 8.24 -19.26
N PHE A 918 -19.18 7.27 -18.71
CA PHE A 918 -20.63 7.09 -18.96
C PHE A 918 -21.49 7.38 -17.74
N THR A 919 -21.01 7.17 -16.51
CA THR A 919 -21.84 7.29 -15.30
C THR A 919 -22.39 8.70 -15.07
N ARG A 920 -21.77 9.73 -15.67
CA ARG A 920 -22.30 11.10 -15.69
C ARG A 920 -23.57 11.28 -16.55
N GLY A 921 -23.91 10.32 -17.41
CA GLY A 921 -25.21 10.23 -18.07
C GLY A 921 -26.33 9.75 -17.15
N LEU A 922 -26.03 8.87 -16.19
CA LEU A 922 -27.04 8.21 -15.35
C LEU A 922 -27.84 9.20 -14.48
N MET A 923 -29.15 8.99 -14.44
CA MET A 923 -30.11 9.78 -13.66
C MET A 923 -30.68 8.96 -12.48
N PRO A 924 -30.63 9.47 -11.23
CA PRO A 924 -31.29 8.84 -10.09
C PRO A 924 -32.80 8.86 -10.26
N MET A 925 -33.48 7.82 -9.78
CA MET A 925 -34.93 7.55 -9.98
C MET A 925 -35.32 7.32 -11.46
N HIS A 926 -34.36 7.01 -12.32
CA HIS A 926 -34.59 6.57 -13.70
C HIS A 926 -33.70 5.37 -14.07
N HIS A 927 -32.40 5.42 -13.75
CA HIS A 927 -31.47 4.30 -14.04
C HIS A 927 -30.97 3.59 -12.77
N TYR A 928 -31.17 4.20 -11.59
CA TYR A 928 -30.71 3.67 -10.31
C TYR A 928 -31.46 4.32 -9.14
N TRP A 929 -31.46 3.65 -7.99
CA TRP A 929 -31.95 4.18 -6.72
C TRP A 929 -30.79 4.75 -5.87
N PRO A 930 -30.84 6.01 -5.40
CA PRO A 930 -29.76 6.59 -4.61
C PRO A 930 -29.77 6.09 -3.15
N ILE A 931 -28.60 5.70 -2.63
CA ILE A 931 -28.40 5.29 -1.23
C ILE A 931 -27.41 6.25 -0.55
N LYS A 932 -27.69 6.65 0.70
CA LYS A 932 -26.83 7.53 1.50
C LYS A 932 -25.48 6.86 1.83
N GLU A 933 -24.40 7.63 1.84
CA GLU A 933 -23.08 7.13 2.28
C GLU A 933 -23.08 6.79 3.79
N TYR A 934 -23.93 7.45 4.57
CA TYR A 934 -24.12 7.28 6.01
C TYR A 934 -25.52 6.69 6.28
N ASP A 935 -25.68 5.89 7.34
CA ASP A 935 -26.92 5.15 7.67
C ASP A 935 -27.40 4.16 6.55
N GLN A 936 -26.44 3.62 5.77
CA GLN A 936 -26.67 2.74 4.62
C GLN A 936 -27.71 1.64 4.85
N CYS A 937 -27.71 0.99 6.03
CA CYS A 937 -28.60 -0.14 6.32
C CYS A 937 -30.08 0.29 6.32
N ARG A 938 -30.38 1.48 6.86
CA ARG A 938 -31.72 2.05 6.85
C ARG A 938 -32.15 2.47 5.45
N SER A 939 -31.26 3.08 4.68
CA SER A 939 -31.54 3.47 3.30
C SER A 939 -31.76 2.27 2.38
N ILE A 940 -31.00 1.18 2.58
CA ILE A 940 -31.17 -0.08 1.85
C ILE A 940 -32.50 -0.75 2.23
N LYS A 941 -32.81 -0.87 3.53
CA LYS A 941 -34.08 -1.43 4.00
C LYS A 941 -35.28 -0.65 3.44
N PHE A 942 -35.23 0.69 3.50
CA PHE A 942 -36.24 1.54 2.89
C PHE A 942 -36.36 1.33 1.37
N ALA A 943 -35.25 1.26 0.62
CA ALA A 943 -35.28 1.05 -0.82
C ALA A 943 -35.86 -0.32 -1.23
N VAL A 944 -35.51 -1.38 -0.49
CA VAL A 944 -35.98 -2.75 -0.70
C VAL A 944 -37.46 -2.89 -0.32
N GLU A 945 -37.89 -2.33 0.81
CA GLU A 945 -39.30 -2.31 1.20
C GLU A 945 -40.14 -1.44 0.27
N TRP A 946 -39.64 -0.28 -0.17
CA TRP A 946 -40.34 0.56 -1.13
C TRP A 946 -40.52 -0.19 -2.46
N GLY A 947 -39.44 -0.70 -3.06
CA GLY A 947 -39.50 -1.31 -4.39
C GLY A 947 -40.33 -2.59 -4.44
N ASN A 948 -40.39 -3.38 -3.36
CA ASN A 948 -41.23 -4.57 -3.31
C ASN A 948 -42.73 -4.24 -3.11
N ASN A 949 -43.07 -2.99 -2.80
CA ASN A 949 -44.45 -2.49 -2.73
C ASN A 949 -44.83 -1.57 -3.93
N HIS A 950 -43.87 -1.24 -4.79
CA HIS A 950 -44.01 -0.37 -5.98
C HIS A 950 -43.38 -1.10 -7.17
N GLU A 951 -43.92 -2.29 -7.49
CA GLU A 951 -43.28 -3.24 -8.41
C GLU A 951 -43.21 -2.73 -9.86
N GLN A 952 -44.17 -1.90 -10.31
CA GLN A 952 -44.12 -1.29 -11.64
C GLN A 952 -43.03 -0.21 -11.69
N GLU A 953 -43.02 0.73 -10.75
CA GLU A 953 -42.03 1.82 -10.73
C GLU A 953 -40.59 1.30 -10.49
N ALA A 954 -40.45 0.16 -9.80
CA ALA A 954 -39.19 -0.57 -9.69
C ALA A 954 -38.79 -1.24 -11.02
N GLN A 955 -39.74 -1.79 -11.78
CA GLN A 955 -39.49 -2.36 -13.11
C GLN A 955 -39.15 -1.26 -14.14
N ASP A 956 -39.81 -0.10 -14.11
CA ASP A 956 -39.50 1.03 -14.99
C ASP A 956 -38.04 1.48 -14.86
N ILE A 957 -37.51 1.51 -13.62
CA ILE A 957 -36.10 1.80 -13.33
C ILE A 957 -35.16 0.70 -13.86
N VAL A 958 -35.60 -0.57 -13.86
CA VAL A 958 -34.82 -1.69 -14.40
C VAL A 958 -34.77 -1.63 -15.92
N GLU A 959 -35.89 -1.36 -16.60
CA GLU A 959 -35.97 -1.27 -18.05
C GLU A 959 -35.10 -0.12 -18.58
N ALA A 960 -35.25 1.08 -18.02
CA ALA A 960 -34.43 2.23 -18.40
C ALA A 960 -32.92 2.07 -18.09
N ALA A 961 -32.55 1.30 -17.06
CA ALA A 961 -31.15 0.93 -16.81
C ALA A 961 -30.62 -0.10 -17.83
N SER A 962 -31.47 -1.04 -18.24
CA SER A 962 -31.15 -2.09 -19.22
C SER A 962 -30.97 -1.51 -20.62
N ASP A 963 -31.88 -0.62 -21.05
CA ASP A 963 -31.80 0.09 -22.33
C ASP A 963 -30.52 0.92 -22.44
N PHE A 964 -30.17 1.68 -21.40
CA PHE A 964 -28.91 2.44 -21.36
C PHE A 964 -27.68 1.52 -21.50
N ILE A 965 -27.68 0.34 -20.85
CA ILE A 965 -26.58 -0.61 -20.93
C ILE A 965 -26.48 -1.29 -22.30
N HIS A 966 -27.61 -1.68 -22.89
CA HIS A 966 -27.64 -2.42 -24.15
C HIS A 966 -27.51 -1.52 -25.39
N GLU A 967 -28.11 -0.33 -25.38
CA GLU A 967 -28.12 0.57 -26.53
C GLU A 967 -27.08 1.70 -26.43
N ASP A 968 -26.92 2.35 -25.28
CA ASP A 968 -25.98 3.48 -25.14
C ASP A 968 -24.56 3.05 -24.73
N LEU A 969 -24.37 1.89 -24.08
CA LEU A 969 -23.05 1.40 -23.63
C LEU A 969 -22.49 0.22 -24.44
N LYS A 970 -22.98 0.00 -25.68
CA LYS A 970 -22.43 -1.01 -26.60
C LYS A 970 -21.05 -0.63 -27.15
N MET A 971 -20.25 -1.63 -27.56
CA MET A 971 -18.84 -1.41 -27.97
C MET A 971 -18.66 -0.42 -29.11
N ASP A 972 -19.64 -0.27 -30.02
CA ASP A 972 -19.63 0.78 -31.04
C ASP A 972 -19.47 2.17 -30.42
N TYR A 973 -20.27 2.50 -29.41
CA TYR A 973 -20.18 3.79 -28.69
C TYR A 973 -19.00 3.86 -27.73
N VAL A 974 -18.47 2.74 -27.24
CA VAL A 974 -17.18 2.72 -26.52
C VAL A 974 -16.06 3.19 -27.45
N TYR A 975 -15.95 2.61 -28.66
CA TYR A 975 -14.96 3.03 -29.65
C TYR A 975 -15.19 4.46 -30.15
N ASP A 976 -16.43 4.90 -30.34
CA ASP A 976 -16.71 6.27 -30.78
C ASP A 976 -16.39 7.30 -29.69
N TYR A 977 -16.61 6.98 -28.41
CA TYR A 977 -16.18 7.84 -27.31
C TYR A 977 -14.65 7.97 -27.29
N MET A 978 -13.92 6.86 -27.43
CA MET A 978 -12.46 6.88 -27.54
C MET A 978 -11.99 7.71 -28.75
N PHE A 979 -12.66 7.55 -29.91
CA PHE A 979 -12.35 8.32 -31.12
C PHE A 979 -12.49 9.82 -30.87
N HIS A 980 -13.62 10.26 -30.33
CA HIS A 980 -13.91 11.67 -30.13
C HIS A 980 -13.04 12.30 -29.03
N VAL A 981 -12.86 11.66 -27.88
CA VAL A 981 -12.01 12.23 -26.81
C VAL A 981 -10.56 12.40 -27.26
N LEU A 982 -10.02 11.45 -28.03
CA LEU A 982 -8.68 11.53 -28.62
C LEU A 982 -8.59 12.60 -29.72
N ARG A 983 -9.61 12.69 -30.58
CA ARG A 983 -9.67 13.65 -31.69
C ARG A 983 -9.81 15.10 -31.21
N GLU A 984 -10.64 15.36 -30.21
CA GLU A 984 -10.78 16.70 -29.63
C GLU A 984 -9.55 17.08 -28.81
N TYR A 985 -8.98 16.13 -28.05
CA TYR A 985 -7.70 16.33 -27.34
C TYR A 985 -6.57 16.76 -28.28
N ALA A 986 -6.42 16.09 -29.43
CA ALA A 986 -5.37 16.39 -30.40
C ALA A 986 -5.41 17.82 -30.93
N LYS A 987 -6.61 18.43 -31.07
CA LYS A 987 -6.78 19.83 -31.51
C LYS A 987 -6.21 20.86 -30.51
N LEU A 988 -6.02 20.45 -29.26
CA LEU A 988 -5.53 21.33 -28.19
C LEU A 988 -4.00 21.33 -28.11
N LEU A 989 -3.32 20.36 -28.73
CA LEU A 989 -1.85 20.30 -28.79
C LEU A 989 -1.28 21.54 -29.50
N ARG A 990 -0.36 22.25 -28.82
CA ARG A 990 0.33 23.44 -29.34
C ARG A 990 1.72 23.12 -29.93
N TYR A 991 1.98 21.84 -30.20
CA TYR A 991 3.24 21.33 -30.74
C TYR A 991 2.97 20.08 -31.60
N LYS A 992 3.88 19.76 -32.53
CA LYS A 992 3.79 18.51 -33.29
C LYS A 992 4.29 17.33 -32.44
N PRO A 993 3.53 16.22 -32.33
CA PRO A 993 4.01 14.97 -31.74
C PRO A 993 5.29 14.44 -32.40
N THR A 994 6.13 13.77 -31.61
CA THR A 994 7.38 13.16 -32.05
C THR A 994 7.62 11.88 -31.25
N ILE A 995 8.11 10.81 -31.89
CA ILE A 995 8.42 9.54 -31.21
C ILE A 995 9.48 9.80 -30.12
N PRO A 996 9.22 9.49 -28.84
CA PRO A 996 10.22 9.58 -27.76
C PRO A 996 11.39 8.61 -27.96
N GLU A 997 12.61 8.97 -27.54
CA GLU A 997 13.83 8.16 -27.66
C GLU A 997 13.67 6.71 -27.13
N ARG A 998 12.80 6.53 -26.13
CA ARG A 998 12.53 5.27 -25.43
C ARG A 998 11.23 4.58 -25.83
N ALA A 999 10.48 5.13 -26.78
CA ALA A 999 9.21 4.54 -27.18
C ALA A 999 9.42 3.37 -28.15
N ILE A 1000 8.68 2.28 -27.93
CA ILE A 1000 8.59 1.14 -28.84
C ILE A 1000 7.31 1.22 -29.66
N GLU A 1001 7.35 0.79 -30.92
CA GLU A 1001 6.12 0.61 -31.71
C GLU A 1001 5.29 -0.57 -31.17
N ILE A 1002 3.96 -0.43 -31.15
CA ILE A 1002 3.03 -1.51 -30.80
C ILE A 1002 1.95 -1.72 -31.86
N CYS A 1003 1.53 -2.98 -31.97
CA CYS A 1003 0.52 -3.49 -32.90
C CYS A 1003 -0.12 -4.74 -32.30
N SER A 1004 -1.20 -5.25 -32.89
CA SER A 1004 -1.96 -6.34 -32.29
C SER A 1004 -1.15 -7.64 -32.20
N GLU A 1005 -0.26 -7.91 -33.17
CA GLU A 1005 0.67 -9.03 -33.12
C GLU A 1005 1.57 -8.96 -31.88
N THR A 1006 2.21 -7.81 -31.63
CA THR A 1006 3.19 -7.67 -30.53
C THR A 1006 2.56 -7.79 -29.14
N LEU A 1007 1.23 -7.68 -29.02
CA LEU A 1007 0.50 -7.93 -27.77
C LEU A 1007 -0.13 -9.33 -27.72
N ALA A 1008 -0.82 -9.79 -28.77
CA ALA A 1008 -1.64 -11.00 -28.73
C ALA A 1008 -0.91 -12.29 -29.14
N CYS A 1009 0.06 -12.24 -30.06
CA CYS A 1009 0.84 -13.42 -30.44
C CYS A 1009 1.73 -13.98 -29.29
N PRO A 1010 2.38 -13.16 -28.43
CA PRO A 1010 3.11 -13.66 -27.26
C PRO A 1010 2.21 -13.89 -26.03
N ALA A 1011 0.93 -13.49 -26.07
CA ALA A 1011 0.01 -13.73 -24.97
C ALA A 1011 -0.35 -15.22 -24.86
N VAL A 1012 -0.65 -15.66 -23.63
CA VAL A 1012 -1.03 -17.06 -23.34
C VAL A 1012 -2.23 -17.14 -22.39
N GLY A 1013 -2.96 -18.26 -22.47
CA GLY A 1013 -4.14 -18.52 -21.63
C GLY A 1013 -5.24 -17.49 -21.82
N LEU A 1014 -5.86 -17.05 -20.71
CA LEU A 1014 -6.97 -16.09 -20.72
C LEU A 1014 -6.61 -14.74 -21.38
N HIS A 1015 -5.34 -14.30 -21.32
CA HIS A 1015 -4.91 -13.07 -21.97
C HIS A 1015 -5.08 -13.16 -23.50
N ASN A 1016 -4.58 -14.24 -24.11
CA ASN A 1016 -4.74 -14.48 -25.55
C ASN A 1016 -6.21 -14.70 -25.90
N ALA A 1017 -6.95 -15.50 -25.12
CA ALA A 1017 -8.37 -15.75 -25.36
C ALA A 1017 -9.19 -14.46 -25.39
N PHE A 1018 -9.03 -13.57 -24.40
CA PHE A 1018 -9.78 -12.31 -24.32
C PHE A 1018 -9.33 -11.28 -25.38
N MET A 1019 -8.05 -11.26 -25.75
CA MET A 1019 -7.59 -10.46 -26.90
C MET A 1019 -8.22 -10.96 -28.21
N MET A 1020 -8.13 -12.26 -28.51
CA MET A 1020 -8.68 -12.85 -29.74
C MET A 1020 -10.21 -12.72 -29.84
N GLU A 1021 -10.92 -12.83 -28.70
CA GLU A 1021 -12.37 -12.64 -28.60
C GLU A 1021 -12.78 -11.18 -28.81
N SER A 1022 -12.06 -10.23 -28.22
CA SER A 1022 -12.31 -8.78 -28.36
C SER A 1022 -11.65 -8.14 -29.60
N MET A 1023 -11.15 -8.94 -30.54
CA MET A 1023 -10.41 -8.44 -31.70
C MET A 1023 -11.35 -7.86 -32.77
N VAL A 1024 -11.17 -6.59 -33.08
CA VAL A 1024 -11.81 -5.94 -34.24
C VAL A 1024 -11.27 -6.60 -35.52
N LYS A 1025 -12.14 -7.25 -36.30
CA LYS A 1025 -11.74 -8.15 -37.42
C LYS A 1025 -11.27 -7.39 -38.67
N GLY A 1026 -11.69 -6.14 -38.85
CA GLY A 1026 -11.37 -5.28 -39.99
C GLY A 1026 -11.92 -3.85 -39.74
N PRO A 1027 -11.82 -2.94 -40.73
CA PRO A 1027 -12.39 -1.61 -40.61
C PRO A 1027 -13.92 -1.69 -40.61
N THR A 1028 -14.58 -0.68 -40.03
CA THR A 1028 -16.04 -0.53 -40.19
C THR A 1028 -16.38 0.45 -41.32
N ASP A 1029 -17.41 0.10 -42.07
CA ASP A 1029 -17.96 0.90 -43.17
C ASP A 1029 -18.68 2.16 -42.63
N MET A 1030 -19.06 2.16 -41.35
CA MET A 1030 -19.75 3.27 -40.68
C MET A 1030 -18.78 4.39 -40.27
N SER A 1031 -19.24 5.64 -40.31
CA SER A 1031 -18.60 6.73 -39.59
C SER A 1031 -18.88 6.62 -38.07
N PRO A 1032 -17.98 7.11 -37.21
CA PRO A 1032 -18.33 7.37 -35.80
C PRO A 1032 -19.58 8.25 -35.69
N CYS A 1033 -20.35 8.06 -34.61
CA CYS A 1033 -21.54 8.86 -34.31
C CYS A 1033 -21.25 10.37 -34.25
N ASN A 1034 -22.25 11.20 -34.48
CA ASN A 1034 -22.13 12.66 -34.38
C ASN A 1034 -22.26 13.11 -32.91
N MET A 1035 -21.22 13.74 -32.34
CA MET A 1035 -21.33 14.28 -30.98
C MET A 1035 -22.43 15.36 -30.89
N PRO A 1036 -23.33 15.29 -29.89
CA PRO A 1036 -24.22 16.39 -29.58
C PRO A 1036 -23.41 17.63 -29.09
N PRO A 1037 -23.87 18.86 -29.38
CA PRO A 1037 -23.16 20.08 -28.99
C PRO A 1037 -23.06 20.22 -27.46
N PRO A 1038 -22.06 20.95 -26.91
CA PRO A 1038 -21.90 21.13 -25.47
C PRO A 1038 -23.17 21.68 -24.80
N TYR A 1039 -23.35 21.39 -23.51
CA TYR A 1039 -24.48 21.91 -22.75
C TYR A 1039 -24.42 23.44 -22.68
N ASP A 1040 -25.57 24.09 -22.90
CA ASP A 1040 -25.75 25.49 -22.54
C ASP A 1040 -25.60 25.67 -21.00
N PRO A 1041 -25.01 26.77 -20.49
CA PRO A 1041 -24.79 26.97 -19.05
C PRO A 1041 -26.07 27.03 -18.19
N HIS A 1042 -27.26 27.32 -18.74
CA HIS A 1042 -28.53 27.13 -18.02
C HIS A 1042 -28.94 25.65 -18.06
N ALA A 1043 -28.94 25.00 -19.23
CA ALA A 1043 -29.27 23.58 -19.37
C ALA A 1043 -28.41 22.67 -18.46
N PHE A 1044 -27.10 22.92 -18.39
CA PHE A 1044 -26.16 22.20 -17.51
C PHE A 1044 -26.51 22.33 -16.03
N ARG A 1045 -26.81 23.55 -15.56
CA ARG A 1045 -27.23 23.79 -14.17
C ARG A 1045 -28.58 23.17 -13.86
N THR A 1046 -29.49 23.12 -14.84
CA THR A 1046 -30.80 22.46 -14.70
C THR A 1046 -30.66 20.94 -14.62
N LEU A 1047 -29.76 20.32 -15.40
CA LEU A 1047 -29.42 18.89 -15.29
C LEU A 1047 -28.87 18.55 -13.90
N LEU A 1048 -27.86 19.29 -13.43
CA LEU A 1048 -27.27 19.07 -12.10
C LEU A 1048 -28.28 19.27 -10.96
N ARG A 1049 -29.13 20.30 -11.06
CA ARG A 1049 -30.23 20.53 -10.11
C ARG A 1049 -31.27 19.41 -10.16
N SER A 1050 -31.61 18.89 -11.34
CA SER A 1050 -32.55 17.76 -11.48
C SER A 1050 -32.04 16.51 -10.75
N LYS A 1051 -30.78 16.13 -10.97
CA LYS A 1051 -30.15 15.00 -10.24
C LYS A 1051 -30.18 15.22 -8.72
N ALA A 1052 -29.80 16.41 -8.25
CA ALA A 1052 -29.81 16.73 -6.81
C ALA A 1052 -31.23 16.68 -6.21
N ASN A 1053 -32.22 17.26 -6.89
CA ASN A 1053 -33.62 17.26 -6.45
C ASN A 1053 -34.17 15.84 -6.34
N SER A 1054 -33.89 14.96 -7.31
CA SER A 1054 -34.35 13.56 -7.28
C SER A 1054 -33.74 12.78 -6.11
N VAL A 1055 -32.48 13.03 -5.74
CA VAL A 1055 -31.88 12.44 -4.53
C VAL A 1055 -32.60 12.96 -3.28
N SER A 1056 -32.72 14.28 -3.10
CA SER A 1056 -33.34 14.83 -1.89
C SER A 1056 -34.83 14.50 -1.73
N LEU A 1057 -35.53 14.17 -2.83
CA LEU A 1057 -36.90 13.62 -2.77
C LEU A 1057 -36.92 12.22 -2.12
N VAL A 1058 -36.00 11.34 -2.49
CA VAL A 1058 -35.84 10.02 -1.86
C VAL A 1058 -35.43 10.15 -0.39
N GLU A 1059 -34.51 11.08 -0.06
CA GLU A 1059 -34.11 11.32 1.33
C GLU A 1059 -35.28 11.78 2.21
N LEU A 1060 -36.22 12.55 1.65
CA LEU A 1060 -37.45 13.01 2.32
C LEU A 1060 -38.47 11.87 2.48
N TRP A 1061 -38.61 10.98 1.50
CA TRP A 1061 -39.47 9.80 1.61
C TRP A 1061 -38.95 8.84 2.69
N GLU A 1062 -37.64 8.57 2.69
CA GLU A 1062 -36.97 7.74 3.70
C GLU A 1062 -37.18 8.30 5.12
N GLN A 1063 -37.00 9.62 5.31
CA GLN A 1063 -37.25 10.27 6.60
C GLN A 1063 -38.69 10.04 7.08
N ARG A 1064 -39.69 10.26 6.22
CA ARG A 1064 -41.11 10.07 6.56
C ARG A 1064 -41.45 8.61 6.90
N TYR A 1065 -40.86 7.66 6.20
CA TYR A 1065 -40.98 6.23 6.49
C TYR A 1065 -40.48 5.92 7.91
N TRP A 1066 -39.27 6.37 8.27
CA TRP A 1066 -38.71 6.12 9.61
C TRP A 1066 -39.45 6.87 10.72
N GLU A 1067 -39.89 8.11 10.48
CA GLU A 1067 -40.73 8.86 11.42
C GLU A 1067 -42.06 8.15 11.73
N ASN A 1068 -42.62 7.42 10.77
CA ASN A 1068 -43.86 6.67 10.97
C ASN A 1068 -43.60 5.31 11.66
N GLN A 1069 -42.51 4.61 11.32
CA GLN A 1069 -42.04 3.43 12.07
C GLN A 1069 -41.88 3.75 13.58
N THR A 1070 -41.36 4.94 13.93
CA THR A 1070 -41.20 5.41 15.32
C THR A 1070 -42.47 5.95 15.99
N LYS A 1071 -43.64 5.86 15.34
CA LYS A 1071 -44.96 6.20 15.93
C LYS A 1071 -45.85 4.97 16.13
N HIS A 1072 -45.44 3.82 15.61
CA HIS A 1072 -46.16 2.54 15.70
C HIS A 1072 -45.45 1.49 16.58
N ASN A 1073 -44.24 1.80 17.05
CA ASN A 1073 -43.54 1.13 18.15
C ASN A 1073 -43.47 2.07 19.36
#